data_AF-A0A665TGZ6-F1
#
_entry.id   AF-A0A665TGZ6-F1
#
_cell.length_a   1.000
_cell.length_b   1.000
_cell.length_c   1.000
_cell.angle_alpha   90.00
_cell.angle_beta   90.00
_cell.angle_gamma   90.00
#
_symmetry.space_group_name_H-M   'P 1'
#
loop_
_entity.id
_entity.type
_entity.pdbx_description
1 polymer ?
#
loop_
_entity_poly.entity_id
_entity_poly.type
_entity_poly.pdbx_seq_one_letter_code
_entity_poly.pdbx_strand_id
1 'polypeptide(L)'
;MASLQDLSHLQKKIDRLEHLLSGNNDLLAMLRDALVQRKESWGTGGVGANLSSDSTHRKGGSLPDTLFVPLLSLQLLNVYHLLSFDNPDGGAWKQGFEIHYQGNEWDKQPLELFLVPHSHNDPGWLKTFDSYYQDQTKHILNNMLVKLTEDNRRKMIWAEISYFSKWWNDIDEQKRAMVKRLVGTGQLELVTGGWVMADEANSHYFALLDQLIEGHQWIQKHLGVKPSSGWAVDPFGHSPSMTYLLKGAGLSNMVIQRVHYAVKKHFAQQQTLEFLWRQSWDSSPRSDITCHMMPFYSYDVPHTCGPNPAVCCQFDFHRLPGGRVFCPWRTPPQPITEQNVQERALLLLDQYRQKSRLFRSPVLLVPLGDDFRFVDSSEWDAQFKNYQKLFDYFDQHPELHIKARFGTLTDYFQALQRHLSAAATTLPTLRGDFFTYADRDDHYWSGYFTSRPFYKRLDRKLEAMLRATEILFSLALAEMRRFHGDRNLVADFPAQEHFQHLTTGRQNLALFQHHDAVTGTARDHVVVDYGTRLFHSILNLQQVLQSSAHWLLLLDKSLYHHNQSKPFLIMDDVISAQDALPQKTSLTLSEESKSLIVFNPTEQQQTSVISVVVNSLDARVVNAETGRPVTAQISAVWVEPSRASKEVFQLSFLAELPPLSLIVYHVTKASAGSAYRARYIFYPHDNLPAVHAEHFKVSQPDGPEADNTLSLSNRHFQIWSSAETGICFLPDLPMFPVYVLIW
;
A
#
# COMPACT_ATOMS: atom_id res chain seq x y z
N MET A 1 -19.28 -39.50 21.70
CA MET A 1 -20.71 -39.23 21.38
C MET A 1 -20.86 -37.73 21.31
N ALA A 2 -21.05 -37.17 20.12
CA ALA A 2 -21.22 -35.71 19.95
C ALA A 2 -22.54 -35.27 20.60
N SER A 3 -22.55 -34.09 21.22
CA SER A 3 -23.70 -33.63 21.99
C SER A 3 -24.87 -33.27 21.06
N LEU A 4 -26.12 -33.40 21.53
CA LEU A 4 -27.32 -33.02 20.78
C LEU A 4 -27.29 -31.54 20.31
N GLN A 5 -26.54 -30.67 21.01
CA GLN A 5 -26.34 -29.27 20.63
C GLN A 5 -25.44 -29.12 19.39
N ASP A 6 -24.44 -29.98 19.22
CA ASP A 6 -23.53 -29.93 18.07
C ASP A 6 -24.23 -30.33 16.77
N LEU A 7 -25.14 -31.32 16.84
CA LEU A 7 -25.96 -31.74 15.70
C LEU A 7 -26.97 -30.66 15.28
N SER A 8 -27.60 -29.98 16.26
CA SER A 8 -28.48 -28.84 15.99
C SER A 8 -27.74 -27.66 15.34
N HIS A 9 -26.48 -27.41 15.71
CA HIS A 9 -25.69 -26.34 15.12
C HIS A 9 -25.23 -26.69 13.70
N LEU A 10 -24.93 -27.96 13.42
CA LEU A 10 -24.63 -28.46 12.09
C LEU A 10 -25.85 -28.36 11.17
N GLN A 11 -27.04 -28.75 11.65
CA GLN A 11 -28.27 -28.64 10.87
C GLN A 11 -28.57 -27.19 10.46
N LYS A 12 -28.48 -26.22 11.39
CA LYS A 12 -28.66 -24.80 11.07
C LYS A 12 -27.64 -24.26 10.06
N LYS A 13 -26.42 -24.80 10.04
CA LYS A 13 -25.41 -24.45 9.03
C LYS A 13 -25.75 -25.02 7.66
N ILE A 14 -26.25 -26.26 7.61
CA ILE A 14 -26.70 -26.91 6.37
C ILE A 14 -27.91 -26.15 5.80
N ASP A 15 -28.92 -25.87 6.61
CA ASP A 15 -30.12 -25.13 6.17
C ASP A 15 -29.76 -23.73 5.62
N ARG A 16 -28.80 -23.05 6.26
CA ARG A 16 -28.29 -21.75 5.77
C ARG A 16 -27.55 -21.87 4.44
N LEU A 17 -26.76 -22.93 4.26
CA LEU A 17 -26.04 -23.18 3.02
C LEU A 17 -27.00 -23.55 1.88
N GLU A 18 -28.04 -24.33 2.14
CA GLU A 18 -29.08 -24.66 1.16
C GLU A 18 -29.86 -23.40 0.74
N HIS A 19 -30.17 -22.50 1.68
CA HIS A 19 -30.85 -21.24 1.36
C HIS A 19 -29.99 -20.31 0.50
N LEU A 20 -28.68 -20.23 0.79
CA LEU A 20 -27.72 -19.49 -0.05
C LEU A 20 -27.55 -20.11 -1.43
N LEU A 21 -27.57 -21.44 -1.53
CA LEU A 21 -27.49 -22.15 -2.81
C LEU A 21 -28.74 -21.88 -3.67
N SER A 22 -29.93 -21.85 -3.06
CA SER A 22 -31.17 -21.47 -3.74
C SER A 22 -31.10 -20.03 -4.27
N GLY A 23 -30.68 -19.07 -3.42
CA GLY A 23 -30.53 -17.68 -3.84
C GLY A 23 -29.52 -17.48 -4.98
N ASN A 24 -28.43 -18.24 -4.97
CA ASN A 24 -27.46 -18.23 -6.08
C ASN A 24 -28.03 -18.82 -7.37
N ASN A 25 -28.85 -19.88 -7.28
CA ASN A 25 -29.51 -20.46 -8.45
C ASN A 25 -30.55 -19.51 -9.05
N ASP A 26 -31.28 -18.76 -8.23
CA ASP A 26 -32.23 -17.74 -8.68
C ASP A 26 -31.51 -16.58 -9.38
N LEU A 27 -30.37 -16.14 -8.84
CA LEU A 27 -29.47 -15.16 -9.47
C LEU A 27 -28.95 -15.64 -10.82
N LEU A 28 -28.54 -16.90 -10.92
CA LEU A 28 -28.09 -17.51 -12.18
C LEU A 28 -29.22 -17.63 -13.22
N ALA A 29 -30.45 -17.90 -12.78
CA ALA A 29 -31.63 -17.89 -13.64
C ALA A 29 -31.93 -16.48 -14.17
N MET A 30 -31.93 -15.47 -13.30
CA MET A 30 -32.11 -14.06 -13.70
C MET A 30 -31.02 -13.59 -14.68
N LEU A 31 -29.76 -13.98 -14.45
CA LEU A 31 -28.66 -13.66 -15.38
C LEU A 31 -28.83 -14.35 -16.73
N ARG A 32 -29.33 -15.60 -16.77
CA ARG A 32 -29.66 -16.28 -18.03
C ARG A 32 -30.79 -15.59 -18.78
N ASP A 33 -31.86 -15.20 -18.09
CA ASP A 33 -33.00 -14.53 -18.71
C ASP A 33 -32.61 -13.14 -19.25
N ALA A 34 -31.78 -12.39 -18.51
CA ALA A 34 -31.23 -11.13 -18.97
C ALA A 34 -30.33 -11.29 -20.21
N LEU A 35 -29.55 -12.38 -20.29
CA LEU A 35 -28.74 -12.70 -21.46
C LEU A 35 -29.59 -13.11 -22.67
N VAL A 36 -30.70 -13.81 -22.47
CA VAL A 36 -31.64 -14.18 -23.54
C VAL A 36 -32.34 -12.94 -24.10
N GLN A 37 -32.83 -12.03 -23.25
CA GLN A 37 -33.44 -10.77 -23.69
C GLN A 37 -32.46 -9.88 -24.47
N ARG A 38 -31.19 -9.82 -24.03
CA ARG A 38 -30.15 -9.09 -24.77
C ARG A 38 -29.84 -9.69 -26.14
N LYS A 39 -29.99 -11.01 -26.30
CA LYS A 39 -29.77 -11.72 -27.56
C LYS A 39 -30.93 -11.53 -28.54
N GLU A 40 -32.17 -11.42 -28.05
CA GLU A 40 -33.36 -11.13 -28.86
C GLU A 40 -33.37 -9.67 -29.36
N SER A 41 -32.83 -8.73 -28.57
CA SER A 41 -32.62 -7.33 -28.96
C SER A 41 -31.69 -7.16 -30.18
N TRP A 42 -30.75 -8.08 -30.39
CA TRP A 42 -29.86 -8.09 -31.56
C TRP A 42 -30.43 -8.84 -32.78
N GLY A 43 -31.50 -9.62 -32.60
CA GLY A 43 -32.09 -10.45 -33.64
C GLY A 43 -33.15 -9.78 -34.52
N THR A 44 -33.60 -8.56 -34.18
CA THR A 44 -34.77 -7.91 -34.83
C THR A 44 -34.48 -6.58 -35.55
N GLY A 45 -33.21 -6.24 -35.79
CA GLY A 45 -32.81 -5.03 -36.53
C GLY A 45 -32.35 -5.32 -37.96
N GLY A 46 -33.27 -5.63 -38.87
CA GLY A 46 -32.97 -5.88 -40.29
C GLY A 46 -33.80 -5.02 -41.26
N VAL A 47 -33.12 -4.07 -41.92
CA VAL A 47 -33.31 -3.55 -43.30
C VAL A 47 -34.65 -2.87 -43.66
N GLY A 48 -34.58 -1.57 -43.95
CA GLY A 48 -35.57 -0.82 -44.74
C GLY A 48 -34.97 0.47 -45.32
N ALA A 49 -34.76 0.49 -46.64
CA ALA A 49 -34.14 1.58 -47.40
C ALA A 49 -35.17 2.64 -47.85
N ASN A 50 -34.75 3.92 -47.99
CA ASN A 50 -35.04 4.76 -49.18
C ASN A 50 -34.29 6.13 -49.19
N LEU A 51 -33.29 6.20 -50.07
CA LEU A 51 -32.92 7.23 -51.06
C LEU A 51 -33.20 8.74 -50.81
N SER A 52 -32.12 9.54 -50.84
CA SER A 52 -31.95 10.68 -51.77
C SER A 52 -30.49 11.17 -51.82
N SER A 53 -30.06 11.55 -53.03
CA SER A 53 -28.74 11.91 -53.55
C SER A 53 -28.01 13.07 -52.88
N ASP A 54 -26.67 13.01 -52.77
CA ASP A 54 -25.75 13.70 -53.71
C ASP A 54 -24.29 13.19 -53.57
N SER A 55 -23.59 13.30 -54.70
CA SER A 55 -22.21 13.00 -55.11
C SER A 55 -21.06 13.31 -54.10
N THR A 56 -19.86 12.71 -54.08
CA THR A 56 -18.93 12.24 -55.13
C THR A 56 -17.91 11.21 -54.60
N HIS A 57 -17.50 10.30 -55.48
CA HIS A 57 -16.42 9.31 -55.32
C HIS A 57 -15.03 9.84 -54.89
N ARG A 58 -14.31 9.08 -54.05
CA ARG A 58 -13.03 8.41 -54.43
C ARG A 58 -12.65 7.26 -53.50
N LYS A 59 -12.20 6.17 -54.13
CA LYS A 59 -11.92 4.82 -53.63
C LYS A 59 -10.68 4.74 -52.73
N GLY A 60 -10.74 3.80 -51.78
CA GLY A 60 -9.70 2.79 -51.54
C GLY A 60 -8.40 3.26 -50.89
N GLY A 61 -8.29 3.09 -49.58
CA GLY A 61 -7.03 3.00 -48.85
C GLY A 61 -7.04 1.76 -47.98
N SER A 62 -6.16 0.82 -48.29
CA SER A 62 -5.82 -0.36 -47.47
C SER A 62 -5.48 0.04 -46.04
N LEU A 63 -5.96 -0.74 -45.07
CA LEU A 63 -5.49 -0.73 -43.69
C LEU A 63 -3.95 -0.83 -43.69
N PRO A 64 -3.21 0.04 -42.97
CA PRO A 64 -1.78 -0.14 -42.83
C PRO A 64 -1.52 -1.38 -41.97
N ASP A 65 -0.80 -2.32 -42.57
CA ASP A 65 -0.09 -3.39 -41.90
C ASP A 65 0.69 -2.87 -40.69
N THR A 66 0.61 -3.63 -39.59
CA THR A 66 1.57 -3.69 -38.49
C THR A 66 2.14 -2.35 -38.00
N LEU A 67 1.54 -1.83 -36.92
CA LEU A 67 2.21 -0.89 -36.02
C LEU A 67 3.43 -1.60 -35.38
N PHE A 68 4.56 -1.60 -36.08
CA PHE A 68 5.87 -1.82 -35.49
C PHE A 68 6.16 -0.63 -34.56
N VAL A 69 5.74 -0.76 -33.30
CA VAL A 69 6.27 0.08 -32.22
C VAL A 69 7.75 -0.28 -32.11
N PRO A 70 8.68 0.68 -32.17
CA PRO A 70 10.10 0.38 -31.97
C PRO A 70 10.28 -0.36 -30.64
N LEU A 71 10.91 -1.55 -30.67
CA LEU A 71 11.20 -2.45 -29.53
C LEU A 71 11.94 -1.79 -28.34
N LEU A 72 12.28 -0.51 -28.45
CA LEU A 72 12.96 0.30 -27.43
C LEU A 72 12.00 1.03 -26.49
N SER A 73 10.70 1.15 -26.80
CA SER A 73 9.73 1.80 -25.90
C SER A 73 8.41 1.02 -25.84
N LEU A 74 8.13 0.45 -24.68
CA LEU A 74 6.95 -0.37 -24.37
C LEU A 74 5.96 0.45 -23.52
N GLN A 75 4.68 0.37 -23.89
CA GLN A 75 3.56 0.86 -23.08
C GLN A 75 2.78 -0.36 -22.60
N LEU A 76 2.67 -0.55 -21.29
CA LEU A 76 2.11 -1.77 -20.72
C LEU A 76 0.64 -1.98 -21.08
N LEU A 77 -0.14 -0.89 -21.22
CA LEU A 77 -1.53 -0.97 -21.71
C LEU A 77 -1.61 -1.58 -23.13
N ASN A 78 -0.66 -1.25 -24.01
CA ASN A 78 -0.59 -1.86 -25.35
C ASN A 78 -0.23 -3.34 -25.26
N VAL A 79 0.66 -3.72 -24.34
CA VAL A 79 0.97 -5.14 -24.09
C VAL A 79 -0.30 -5.88 -23.65
N TYR A 80 -1.10 -5.31 -22.74
CA TYR A 80 -2.36 -5.92 -22.30
C TYR A 80 -3.33 -6.17 -23.45
N HIS A 81 -3.38 -5.30 -24.47
CA HIS A 81 -4.20 -5.53 -25.67
C HIS A 81 -3.69 -6.65 -26.58
N LEU A 82 -2.43 -7.07 -26.44
CA LEU A 82 -1.83 -8.16 -27.21
C LEU A 82 -1.97 -9.53 -26.52
N LEU A 83 -2.17 -9.56 -25.19
CA LEU A 83 -2.22 -10.80 -24.43
C LEU A 83 -3.60 -11.46 -24.52
N SER A 84 -3.61 -12.76 -24.77
CA SER A 84 -4.79 -13.64 -24.68
C SER A 84 -5.19 -13.96 -23.23
N PHE A 85 -4.26 -13.82 -22.29
CA PHE A 85 -4.42 -14.21 -20.87
C PHE A 85 -4.83 -15.68 -20.66
N ASP A 86 -4.45 -16.56 -21.60
CA ASP A 86 -4.58 -18.00 -21.45
C ASP A 86 -3.46 -18.57 -20.54
N ASN A 87 -3.77 -19.67 -19.85
CA ASN A 87 -2.83 -20.36 -18.96
C ASN A 87 -2.56 -21.81 -19.42
N PRO A 88 -2.01 -22.04 -20.63
CA PRO A 88 -1.66 -23.38 -21.06
C PRO A 88 -0.46 -23.91 -20.25
N ASP A 89 -0.45 -25.22 -19.96
CA ASP A 89 0.64 -25.86 -19.23
C ASP A 89 1.95 -25.80 -20.04
N GLY A 90 2.90 -25.00 -19.56
CA GLY A 90 4.23 -24.80 -20.14
C GLY A 90 5.25 -25.90 -19.80
N GLY A 91 4.83 -27.00 -19.16
CA GLY A 91 5.69 -28.11 -18.76
C GLY A 91 6.27 -27.95 -17.36
N ALA A 92 7.60 -28.03 -17.22
CA ALA A 92 8.27 -27.85 -15.93
C ALA A 92 8.06 -26.42 -15.39
N TRP A 93 8.19 -25.43 -16.28
CA TRP A 93 7.74 -24.08 -16.01
C TRP A 93 6.27 -23.93 -16.41
N LYS A 94 5.38 -24.18 -15.44
CA LYS A 94 3.94 -24.32 -15.66
C LYS A 94 3.28 -23.16 -16.42
N GLN A 95 3.73 -21.93 -16.20
CA GLN A 95 3.12 -20.73 -16.77
C GLN A 95 3.94 -20.11 -17.91
N GLY A 96 4.96 -20.81 -18.39
CA GLY A 96 5.84 -20.31 -19.43
C GLY A 96 5.85 -21.19 -20.66
N PHE A 97 7.05 -21.60 -21.05
CA PHE A 97 7.35 -22.40 -22.22
C PHE A 97 8.66 -23.17 -21.98
N GLU A 98 8.92 -24.18 -22.81
CA GLU A 98 10.16 -24.94 -22.76
C GLU A 98 11.33 -24.06 -23.23
N ILE A 99 12.39 -23.97 -22.42
CA ILE A 99 13.54 -23.10 -22.70
C ILE A 99 14.70 -23.95 -23.21
N HIS A 100 15.16 -23.64 -24.43
CA HIS A 100 16.29 -24.33 -25.06
C HIS A 100 17.52 -23.41 -25.21
N TYR A 101 18.70 -24.03 -25.24
CA TYR A 101 19.97 -23.39 -25.55
C TYR A 101 20.86 -24.37 -26.32
N GLN A 102 21.80 -23.87 -27.12
CA GLN A 102 22.68 -24.66 -27.98
C GLN A 102 23.97 -25.10 -27.28
N GLY A 103 24.37 -24.37 -26.23
CA GLY A 103 25.54 -24.63 -25.40
C GLY A 103 26.71 -23.68 -25.68
N ASN A 104 26.74 -23.04 -26.86
CA ASN A 104 27.79 -22.14 -27.30
C ASN A 104 27.54 -20.65 -26.94
N GLU A 105 26.40 -20.34 -26.32
CA GLU A 105 26.02 -18.96 -25.99
C GLU A 105 26.99 -18.27 -25.02
N TRP A 106 27.77 -19.04 -24.25
CA TRP A 106 28.71 -18.54 -23.24
C TRP A 106 30.20 -18.69 -23.63
N ASP A 107 30.50 -19.16 -24.85
CA ASP A 107 31.87 -19.39 -25.31
C ASP A 107 32.70 -18.11 -25.34
N LYS A 108 32.08 -17.01 -25.80
CA LYS A 108 32.72 -15.69 -25.90
C LYS A 108 32.71 -14.93 -24.58
N GLN A 109 31.65 -15.09 -23.81
CA GLN A 109 31.44 -14.40 -22.54
C GLN A 109 30.83 -15.37 -21.54
N PRO A 110 31.57 -15.74 -20.47
CA PRO A 110 31.07 -16.64 -19.45
C PRO A 110 29.79 -16.10 -18.80
N LEU A 111 28.89 -17.00 -18.38
CA LEU A 111 27.76 -16.66 -17.53
C LEU A 111 28.26 -16.12 -16.19
N GLU A 112 27.97 -14.86 -15.86
CA GLU A 112 28.31 -14.23 -14.59
C GLU A 112 27.11 -14.31 -13.64
N LEU A 113 27.19 -15.17 -12.62
CA LEU A 113 26.08 -15.45 -11.72
C LEU A 113 26.31 -14.87 -10.33
N PHE A 114 25.32 -14.12 -9.85
CA PHE A 114 25.24 -13.61 -8.49
C PHE A 114 24.11 -14.32 -7.74
N LEU A 115 24.50 -15.22 -6.83
CA LEU A 115 23.58 -15.83 -5.88
C LEU A 115 23.41 -14.86 -4.71
N VAL A 116 22.19 -14.37 -4.47
CA VAL A 116 21.91 -13.29 -3.52
C VAL A 116 21.11 -13.82 -2.34
N PRO A 117 21.76 -14.15 -1.20
CA PRO A 117 21.05 -14.58 0.00
C PRO A 117 20.16 -13.48 0.56
N HIS A 118 18.91 -13.82 0.91
CA HIS A 118 17.96 -12.90 1.52
C HIS A 118 17.04 -13.63 2.52
N SER A 119 16.36 -12.87 3.37
CA SER A 119 15.31 -13.37 4.26
C SER A 119 14.15 -12.39 4.21
N HIS A 120 12.99 -12.82 3.73
CA HIS A 120 11.78 -11.98 3.71
C HIS A 120 11.16 -11.96 5.10
N ASN A 121 11.07 -10.80 5.75
CA ASN A 121 10.67 -10.69 7.15
C ASN A 121 9.46 -9.76 7.27
N ASP A 122 8.26 -10.31 7.19
CA ASP A 122 7.01 -9.55 7.31
C ASP A 122 6.89 -8.85 8.66
N PRO A 123 6.77 -7.50 8.69
CA PRO A 123 6.52 -6.71 9.90
C PRO A 123 5.11 -6.88 10.48
N GLY A 124 4.63 -8.11 10.54
CA GLY A 124 3.32 -8.57 10.96
C GLY A 124 2.51 -9.18 9.79
N TRP A 125 2.02 -10.40 9.97
CA TRP A 125 1.22 -11.12 8.96
C TRP A 125 0.44 -12.26 9.62
N LEU A 126 1.11 -13.38 9.90
CA LEU A 126 0.54 -14.48 10.69
C LEU A 126 0.75 -14.28 12.18
N LYS A 127 1.83 -13.60 12.56
CA LYS A 127 2.14 -13.14 13.91
C LYS A 127 2.28 -11.62 13.90
N THR A 128 2.25 -11.00 15.08
CA THR A 128 2.50 -9.54 15.20
C THR A 128 3.97 -9.22 14.93
N PHE A 129 4.26 -7.94 14.69
CA PHE A 129 5.61 -7.43 14.52
C PHE A 129 6.54 -7.92 15.66
N ASP A 130 6.12 -7.74 16.91
CA ASP A 130 6.93 -8.10 18.08
C ASP A 130 7.06 -9.61 18.28
N SER A 131 6.03 -10.41 17.96
CA SER A 131 6.10 -11.86 18.03
C SER A 131 7.08 -12.44 17.00
N TYR A 132 7.03 -11.99 15.74
CA TYR A 132 8.01 -12.39 14.75
C TYR A 132 9.43 -11.97 15.14
N TYR A 133 9.59 -10.79 15.72
CA TYR A 133 10.89 -10.33 16.20
C TYR A 133 11.50 -11.30 17.21
N GLN A 134 10.74 -11.67 18.24
CA GLN A 134 11.23 -12.56 19.30
C GLN A 134 11.45 -13.99 18.80
N ASP A 135 10.52 -14.51 17.99
CA ASP A 135 10.54 -15.92 17.59
C ASP A 135 11.55 -16.22 16.48
N GLN A 136 11.80 -15.26 15.57
CA GLN A 136 12.49 -15.53 14.29
C GLN A 136 13.49 -14.43 13.93
N THR A 137 13.05 -13.19 13.73
CA THR A 137 13.89 -12.14 13.11
C THR A 137 15.13 -11.79 13.93
N LYS A 138 15.03 -11.75 15.26
CA LYS A 138 16.18 -11.53 16.14
C LYS A 138 17.25 -12.62 15.96
N HIS A 139 16.83 -13.87 15.79
CA HIS A 139 17.74 -15.00 15.56
C HIS A 139 18.43 -14.91 14.19
N ILE A 140 17.67 -14.53 13.16
CA ILE A 140 18.20 -14.30 11.81
C ILE A 140 19.31 -13.23 11.84
N LEU A 141 19.05 -12.07 12.46
CA LEU A 141 20.00 -10.97 12.52
C LEU A 141 21.23 -11.28 13.39
N ASN A 142 21.04 -11.99 14.52
CA ASN A 142 22.16 -12.47 15.34
C ASN A 142 23.06 -13.43 14.55
N ASN A 143 22.48 -14.38 13.83
CA ASN A 143 23.23 -15.33 13.03
C ASN A 143 23.88 -14.65 11.81
N MET A 144 23.22 -13.67 11.17
CA MET A 144 23.80 -12.86 10.10
C MET A 144 25.13 -12.25 10.52
N LEU A 145 25.17 -11.61 11.70
CA LEU A 145 26.38 -10.96 12.18
C LEU A 145 27.55 -11.94 12.37
N VAL A 146 27.27 -13.11 12.94
CA VAL A 146 28.26 -14.17 13.18
C VAL A 146 28.70 -14.80 11.85
N LYS A 147 27.73 -15.26 11.06
CA LYS A 147 27.96 -16.08 9.86
C LYS A 147 28.59 -15.32 8.72
N LEU A 148 28.28 -14.03 8.55
CA LEU A 148 29.00 -13.21 7.55
C LEU A 148 30.45 -12.91 7.99
N THR A 149 30.74 -12.86 9.30
CA THR A 149 32.11 -12.63 9.79
C THR A 149 33.02 -13.86 9.63
N GLU A 150 32.46 -15.07 9.59
CA GLU A 150 33.23 -16.31 9.45
C GLU A 150 33.93 -16.46 8.09
N ASP A 151 33.39 -15.87 7.02
CA ASP A 151 33.91 -15.99 5.65
C ASP A 151 33.56 -14.75 4.83
N ASN A 152 34.58 -14.05 4.34
CA ASN A 152 34.45 -12.77 3.63
C ASN A 152 33.75 -12.89 2.27
N ARG A 153 33.59 -14.10 1.73
CA ARG A 153 32.86 -14.36 0.49
C ARG A 153 31.35 -14.33 0.70
N ARG A 154 30.88 -14.56 1.93
CA ARG A 154 29.45 -14.63 2.24
C ARG A 154 28.83 -13.23 2.15
N LYS A 155 27.66 -13.16 1.52
CA LYS A 155 26.90 -11.93 1.36
C LYS A 155 25.43 -12.14 1.73
N MET A 156 24.73 -11.07 2.10
CA MET A 156 23.28 -11.07 2.32
C MET A 156 22.71 -9.68 2.06
N ILE A 157 21.47 -9.63 1.56
CA ILE A 157 20.67 -8.39 1.49
C ILE A 157 19.63 -8.34 2.61
N TRP A 158 19.29 -7.14 3.09
CA TRP A 158 18.25 -6.90 4.09
C TRP A 158 17.35 -5.72 3.70
N ALA A 159 16.03 -5.87 3.81
CA ALA A 159 15.06 -4.86 3.36
C ALA A 159 14.37 -4.09 4.50
N GLU A 160 13.81 -4.78 5.50
CA GLU A 160 12.91 -4.17 6.50
C GLU A 160 13.67 -3.46 7.62
N ILE A 161 13.77 -2.14 7.53
CA ILE A 161 14.52 -1.34 8.52
C ILE A 161 13.81 -1.28 9.88
N SER A 162 12.49 -1.46 9.94
CA SER A 162 11.75 -1.57 11.20
C SER A 162 12.34 -2.64 12.13
N TYR A 163 12.56 -3.86 11.61
CA TYR A 163 13.19 -4.94 12.37
C TYR A 163 14.67 -4.68 12.65
N PHE A 164 15.40 -4.18 11.66
CA PHE A 164 16.83 -3.90 11.83
C PHE A 164 17.08 -2.84 12.90
N SER A 165 16.26 -1.78 12.93
CA SER A 165 16.27 -0.73 13.95
C SER A 165 15.96 -1.29 15.33
N LYS A 166 14.92 -2.14 15.44
CA LYS A 166 14.58 -2.79 16.72
C LYS A 166 15.74 -3.65 17.23
N TRP A 167 16.35 -4.47 16.37
CA TRP A 167 17.51 -5.29 16.70
C TRP A 167 18.74 -4.46 17.08
N TRP A 168 19.01 -3.38 16.35
CA TRP A 168 20.13 -2.49 16.62
C TRP A 168 20.10 -1.90 18.04
N ASN A 169 18.92 -1.63 18.56
CA ASN A 169 18.74 -1.13 19.92
C ASN A 169 19.06 -2.19 21.00
N ASP A 170 18.93 -3.48 20.67
CA ASP A 170 19.20 -4.60 21.58
C ASP A 170 20.69 -5.02 21.62
N ILE A 171 21.50 -4.59 20.66
CA ILE A 171 22.92 -4.98 20.56
C ILE A 171 23.88 -3.92 21.11
N ASP A 172 25.02 -4.40 21.63
CA ASP A 172 26.10 -3.57 22.15
C ASP A 172 26.94 -2.89 21.05
N GLU A 173 27.78 -1.92 21.45
CA GLU A 173 28.58 -1.12 20.51
C GLU A 173 29.62 -1.96 19.73
N GLN A 174 30.10 -3.07 20.30
CA GLN A 174 31.02 -3.97 19.60
C GLN A 174 30.33 -4.64 18.41
N LYS A 175 29.12 -5.18 18.61
CA LYS A 175 28.30 -5.75 17.54
C LYS A 175 27.91 -4.70 16.51
N ARG A 176 27.56 -3.49 16.93
CA ARG A 176 27.27 -2.36 16.03
C ARG A 176 28.47 -2.01 15.14
N ALA A 177 29.69 -2.01 15.69
CA ALA A 177 30.91 -1.81 14.92
C ALA A 177 31.14 -2.94 13.89
N MET A 178 30.86 -4.19 14.26
CA MET A 178 30.93 -5.32 13.34
C MET A 178 29.92 -5.19 12.20
N VAL A 179 28.68 -4.77 12.48
CA VAL A 179 27.66 -4.49 11.44
C VAL A 179 28.15 -3.41 10.48
N LYS A 180 28.64 -2.28 11.00
CA LYS A 180 29.21 -1.19 10.18
C LYS A 180 30.34 -1.71 9.27
N ARG A 181 31.17 -2.62 9.77
CA ARG A 181 32.22 -3.27 8.96
C ARG A 181 31.63 -4.14 7.85
N LEU A 182 30.64 -4.99 8.14
CA LEU A 182 29.99 -5.85 7.13
C LEU A 182 29.30 -5.03 6.02
N VAL A 183 28.70 -3.90 6.40
CA VAL A 183 28.14 -2.94 5.45
C VAL A 183 29.25 -2.27 4.63
N GLY A 184 30.32 -1.80 5.28
CA GLY A 184 31.46 -1.16 4.62
C GLY A 184 32.24 -2.08 3.66
N THR A 185 32.29 -3.38 3.93
CA THR A 185 32.90 -4.39 3.05
C THR A 185 31.94 -4.88 1.96
N GLY A 186 30.67 -4.49 1.98
CA GLY A 186 29.66 -4.94 1.02
C GLY A 186 29.24 -6.40 1.19
N GLN A 187 29.46 -7.00 2.37
CA GLN A 187 28.92 -8.32 2.72
C GLN A 187 27.45 -8.23 3.15
N LEU A 188 27.06 -7.14 3.80
CA LEU A 188 25.67 -6.83 4.10
C LEU A 188 25.24 -5.61 3.30
N GLU A 189 24.24 -5.75 2.44
CA GLU A 189 23.64 -4.63 1.72
C GLU A 189 22.21 -4.38 2.21
N LEU A 190 21.92 -3.14 2.62
CA LEU A 190 20.55 -2.70 2.89
C LEU A 190 19.89 -2.27 1.58
N VAL A 191 18.84 -2.98 1.18
CA VAL A 191 18.11 -2.79 -0.08
C VAL A 191 16.77 -2.11 0.17
N THR A 192 16.33 -1.25 -0.74
CA THR A 192 15.21 -0.27 -0.55
C THR A 192 15.47 0.73 0.58
N GLY A 193 15.69 0.25 1.80
CA GLY A 193 15.93 1.01 3.03
C GLY A 193 14.69 1.66 3.61
N GLY A 194 13.50 1.27 3.18
CA GLY A 194 12.25 1.70 3.80
C GLY A 194 12.04 1.06 5.17
N TRP A 195 11.17 1.67 5.99
CA TRP A 195 10.76 1.06 7.27
C TRP A 195 10.17 -0.34 7.06
N VAL A 196 9.46 -0.52 5.94
CA VAL A 196 8.84 -1.77 5.51
C VAL A 196 9.00 -1.96 4.01
N MET A 197 8.77 -3.18 3.52
CA MET A 197 8.39 -3.40 2.12
C MET A 197 6.90 -3.07 1.98
N ALA A 198 6.60 -1.88 1.44
CA ALA A 198 5.26 -1.33 1.45
C ALA A 198 4.34 -1.94 0.38
N ASP A 199 3.03 -1.98 0.63
CA ASP A 199 2.02 -2.15 -0.41
C ASP A 199 2.12 -1.03 -1.43
N GLU A 200 1.88 -1.36 -2.70
CA GLU A 200 1.96 -0.42 -3.81
C GLU A 200 0.57 -0.06 -4.40
N ALA A 201 -0.52 -0.69 -3.93
CA ALA A 201 -1.88 -0.40 -4.39
C ALA A 201 -2.66 0.56 -3.50
N ASN A 202 -2.78 0.24 -2.20
CA ASN A 202 -3.61 1.00 -1.26
C ASN A 202 -2.85 2.11 -0.55
N SER A 203 -1.52 2.10 -0.57
CA SER A 203 -0.70 3.10 0.11
C SER A 203 -0.78 4.44 -0.60
N HIS A 204 -0.99 5.51 0.16
CA HIS A 204 -0.91 6.87 -0.39
C HIS A 204 0.55 7.31 -0.49
N TYR A 205 0.88 8.15 -1.49
CA TYR A 205 2.26 8.56 -1.74
C TYR A 205 2.91 9.28 -0.55
N PHE A 206 2.12 9.95 0.29
CA PHE A 206 2.60 10.58 1.52
C PHE A 206 3.14 9.54 2.50
N ALA A 207 2.36 8.50 2.81
CA ALA A 207 2.80 7.44 3.70
C ALA A 207 3.95 6.59 3.10
N LEU A 208 3.96 6.39 1.78
CA LEU A 208 5.10 5.77 1.07
C LEU A 208 6.39 6.58 1.21
N LEU A 209 6.30 7.91 1.12
CA LEU A 209 7.44 8.79 1.31
C LEU A 209 7.89 8.80 2.78
N ASP A 210 6.96 8.91 3.72
CA ASP A 210 7.26 8.93 5.16
C ASP A 210 7.98 7.65 5.61
N GLN A 211 7.50 6.47 5.19
CA GLN A 211 8.17 5.21 5.56
C GLN A 211 9.58 5.09 4.96
N LEU A 212 9.80 5.64 3.75
CA LEU A 212 11.14 5.73 3.14
C LEU A 212 12.03 6.70 3.93
N ILE A 213 11.51 7.87 4.31
CA ILE A 213 12.23 8.87 5.11
C ILE A 213 12.65 8.27 6.45
N GLU A 214 11.75 7.61 7.16
CA GLU A 214 12.05 7.00 8.47
C GLU A 214 13.19 5.98 8.36
N GLY A 215 13.11 5.07 7.37
CA GLY A 215 14.15 4.08 7.14
C GLY A 215 15.48 4.70 6.70
N HIS A 216 15.47 5.63 5.74
CA HIS A 216 16.70 6.26 5.23
C HIS A 216 17.39 7.14 6.26
N GLN A 217 16.63 7.92 7.05
CA GLN A 217 17.20 8.71 8.14
C GLN A 217 17.82 7.80 9.20
N TRP A 218 17.17 6.68 9.52
CA TRP A 218 17.72 5.70 10.44
C TRP A 218 19.05 5.12 9.93
N ILE A 219 19.10 4.68 8.66
CA ILE A 219 20.31 4.13 8.05
C ILE A 219 21.42 5.17 8.03
N GLN A 220 21.13 6.39 7.57
CA GLN A 220 22.11 7.47 7.49
C GLN A 220 22.70 7.79 8.88
N LYS A 221 21.86 7.86 9.91
CA LYS A 221 22.28 8.17 11.28
C LYS A 221 23.17 7.09 11.90
N HIS A 222 22.85 5.81 11.69
CA HIS A 222 23.50 4.72 12.41
C HIS A 222 24.62 4.03 11.61
N LEU A 223 24.49 3.97 10.29
CA LEU A 223 25.39 3.23 9.39
C LEU A 223 26.14 4.14 8.41
N GLY A 224 25.63 5.35 8.14
CA GLY A 224 26.30 6.32 7.27
C GLY A 224 26.32 5.93 5.80
N VAL A 225 25.39 5.08 5.36
CA VAL A 225 25.26 4.60 3.97
C VAL A 225 23.92 4.97 3.36
N LYS A 226 23.83 4.90 2.03
CA LYS A 226 22.61 5.15 1.28
C LYS A 226 22.28 3.94 0.38
N PRO A 227 21.07 3.37 0.45
CA PRO A 227 20.64 2.31 -0.46
C PRO A 227 20.69 2.76 -1.92
N SER A 228 21.10 1.85 -2.82
CA SER A 228 21.24 2.10 -4.27
C SER A 228 20.16 1.40 -5.10
N SER A 229 19.61 0.32 -4.57
CA SER A 229 18.75 -0.64 -5.28
C SER A 229 17.51 -0.98 -4.46
N GLY A 230 16.35 -0.94 -5.11
CA GLY A 230 15.07 -1.37 -4.54
C GLY A 230 14.89 -2.87 -4.63
N TRP A 231 14.23 -3.44 -3.63
CA TRP A 231 13.84 -4.84 -3.52
C TRP A 231 12.38 -4.89 -3.08
N ALA A 232 11.50 -5.31 -3.98
CA ALA A 232 10.06 -5.38 -3.78
C ALA A 232 9.55 -6.73 -4.31
N VAL A 233 9.75 -7.80 -3.52
CA VAL A 233 9.39 -9.16 -3.96
C VAL A 233 7.98 -9.59 -3.59
N ASP A 234 7.34 -8.92 -2.64
CA ASP A 234 6.07 -9.35 -2.08
C ASP A 234 4.87 -8.38 -2.14
N PRO A 235 4.97 -7.10 -2.58
CA PRO A 235 3.77 -6.32 -2.91
C PRO A 235 2.94 -7.00 -4.00
N PHE A 236 1.61 -7.04 -3.87
CA PHE A 236 0.72 -7.82 -4.73
C PHE A 236 0.38 -7.11 -6.07
N GLY A 237 1.41 -6.84 -6.86
CA GLY A 237 1.38 -5.92 -8.00
C GLY A 237 2.21 -4.68 -7.71
N HIS A 238 2.64 -3.98 -8.76
CA HIS A 238 3.64 -2.90 -8.62
C HIS A 238 3.20 -1.61 -9.31
N SER A 239 3.45 -0.49 -8.62
CA SER A 239 3.06 0.85 -9.03
C SER A 239 4.26 1.67 -9.53
N PRO A 240 4.12 2.41 -10.65
CA PRO A 240 5.13 3.37 -11.06
C PRO A 240 5.31 4.49 -10.02
N SER A 241 4.36 4.73 -9.12
CA SER A 241 4.54 5.69 -8.01
C SER A 241 5.72 5.32 -7.11
N MET A 242 5.90 4.04 -6.78
CA MET A 242 7.02 3.60 -5.95
C MET A 242 8.35 3.83 -6.67
N THR A 243 8.43 3.54 -7.97
CA THR A 243 9.64 3.82 -8.76
C THR A 243 10.00 5.30 -8.80
N TYR A 244 9.01 6.19 -8.91
CA TYR A 244 9.21 7.63 -8.89
C TYR A 244 9.81 8.09 -7.56
N LEU A 245 9.25 7.60 -6.45
CA LEU A 245 9.74 7.92 -5.10
C LEU A 245 11.15 7.37 -4.86
N LEU A 246 11.43 6.13 -5.27
CA LEU A 246 12.77 5.53 -5.16
C LEU A 246 13.81 6.30 -5.98
N LYS A 247 13.46 6.71 -7.21
CA LYS A 247 14.33 7.54 -8.05
C LYS A 247 14.61 8.89 -7.38
N GLY A 248 13.58 9.53 -6.83
CA GLY A 248 13.70 10.79 -6.07
C GLY A 248 14.55 10.64 -4.81
N ALA A 249 14.48 9.49 -4.15
CA ALA A 249 15.36 9.12 -3.04
C ALA A 249 16.79 8.81 -3.49
N GLY A 250 17.08 8.75 -4.79
CA GLY A 250 18.40 8.56 -5.37
C GLY A 250 18.80 7.10 -5.63
N LEU A 251 17.84 6.18 -5.63
CA LEU A 251 18.07 4.82 -6.10
C LEU A 251 18.09 4.80 -7.64
N SER A 252 18.86 3.88 -8.20
CA SER A 252 19.03 3.76 -9.66
C SER A 252 18.52 2.44 -10.22
N ASN A 253 18.30 1.45 -9.34
CA ASN A 253 17.89 0.11 -9.72
C ASN A 253 16.75 -0.41 -8.84
N MET A 254 16.04 -1.42 -9.32
CA MET A 254 14.95 -2.08 -8.60
C MET A 254 14.75 -3.53 -9.07
N VAL A 255 14.40 -4.42 -8.14
CA VAL A 255 13.89 -5.76 -8.44
C VAL A 255 12.43 -5.84 -8.03
N ILE A 256 11.58 -6.38 -8.92
CA ILE A 256 10.17 -6.65 -8.69
C ILE A 256 9.84 -8.12 -8.98
N GLN A 257 8.77 -8.65 -8.38
CA GLN A 257 8.40 -10.06 -8.52
C GLN A 257 6.93 -10.29 -8.86
N ARG A 258 5.95 -9.81 -8.07
CA ARG A 258 4.55 -10.22 -8.24
C ARG A 258 3.87 -9.45 -9.37
N VAL A 259 4.15 -9.89 -10.59
CA VAL A 259 3.54 -9.44 -11.84
C VAL A 259 2.74 -10.58 -12.45
N HIS A 260 1.61 -10.27 -13.08
CA HIS A 260 0.72 -11.25 -13.72
C HIS A 260 1.52 -12.26 -14.58
N TYR A 261 1.25 -13.55 -14.42
CA TYR A 261 2.04 -14.63 -15.06
C TYR A 261 2.12 -14.50 -16.60
N ALA A 262 1.02 -14.15 -17.27
CA ALA A 262 1.00 -13.90 -18.71
C ALA A 262 1.92 -12.74 -19.14
N VAL A 263 2.05 -11.70 -18.32
CA VAL A 263 2.98 -10.58 -18.56
C VAL A 263 4.42 -11.05 -18.39
N LYS A 264 4.73 -11.83 -17.34
CA LYS A 264 6.06 -12.46 -17.18
C LYS A 264 6.42 -13.31 -18.40
N LYS A 265 5.50 -14.17 -18.85
CA LYS A 265 5.68 -15.01 -20.04
C LYS A 265 6.00 -14.18 -21.29
N HIS A 266 5.23 -13.13 -21.55
CA HIS A 266 5.44 -12.23 -22.69
C HIS A 266 6.83 -11.57 -22.65
N PHE A 267 7.19 -10.97 -21.52
CA PHE A 267 8.48 -10.29 -21.37
C PHE A 267 9.66 -11.26 -21.41
N ALA A 268 9.49 -12.48 -20.93
CA ALA A 268 10.48 -13.54 -21.02
C ALA A 268 10.72 -13.99 -22.48
N GLN A 269 9.67 -14.13 -23.29
CA GLN A 269 9.79 -14.46 -24.72
C GLN A 269 10.53 -13.37 -25.51
N GLN A 270 10.33 -12.11 -25.14
CA GLN A 270 10.96 -10.96 -25.80
C GLN A 270 12.32 -10.57 -25.19
N GLN A 271 12.77 -11.28 -24.16
CA GLN A 271 13.96 -10.94 -23.37
C GLN A 271 13.95 -9.48 -22.91
N THR A 272 12.80 -9.01 -22.41
CA THR A 272 12.58 -7.62 -21.95
C THR A 272 12.32 -7.53 -20.45
N LEU A 273 12.61 -8.60 -19.69
CA LEU A 273 12.47 -8.65 -18.22
C LEU A 273 13.35 -7.62 -17.48
N GLU A 274 14.38 -7.10 -18.15
CA GLU A 274 15.16 -5.95 -17.70
C GLU A 274 14.76 -4.74 -18.55
N PHE A 275 14.36 -3.65 -17.90
CA PHE A 275 13.85 -2.45 -18.59
C PHE A 275 14.14 -1.17 -17.80
N LEU A 276 14.14 -0.03 -18.49
CA LEU A 276 14.12 1.30 -17.89
C LEU A 276 12.66 1.68 -17.59
N TRP A 277 12.23 1.60 -16.34
CA TRP A 277 10.86 1.94 -15.96
C TRP A 277 10.73 3.45 -15.83
N ARG A 278 9.95 4.05 -16.72
CA ARG A 278 9.73 5.50 -16.84
C ARG A 278 8.30 5.85 -16.48
N GLN A 279 8.10 7.03 -15.88
CA GLN A 279 6.76 7.55 -15.66
C GLN A 279 6.03 7.82 -16.98
N SER A 280 4.73 7.53 -17.03
CA SER A 280 3.93 7.64 -18.25
C SER A 280 3.88 9.06 -18.82
N TRP A 281 3.94 10.09 -17.95
CA TRP A 281 3.96 11.50 -18.34
C TRP A 281 5.36 12.05 -18.65
N ASP A 282 6.43 11.31 -18.34
CA ASP A 282 7.80 11.78 -18.56
C ASP A 282 8.26 11.41 -19.98
N SER A 283 8.62 12.45 -20.73
CA SER A 283 9.22 12.33 -22.05
C SER A 283 10.74 12.16 -22.00
N SER A 284 11.36 12.47 -20.85
CA SER A 284 12.80 12.41 -20.62
C SER A 284 13.21 11.16 -19.82
N PRO A 285 14.50 10.77 -19.82
CA PRO A 285 15.00 9.65 -19.01
C PRO A 285 15.18 10.00 -17.52
N ARG A 286 14.69 11.17 -17.06
CA ARG A 286 14.96 11.65 -15.69
C ARG A 286 14.33 10.77 -14.63
N SER A 287 13.16 10.21 -14.92
CA SER A 287 12.48 9.28 -14.02
C SER A 287 12.86 7.81 -14.19
N ASP A 288 13.81 7.49 -15.09
CA ASP A 288 14.16 6.09 -15.37
C ASP A 288 14.82 5.42 -14.16
N ILE A 289 14.28 4.27 -13.78
CA ILE A 289 14.94 3.30 -12.90
C ILE A 289 15.22 2.01 -13.67
N THR A 290 16.41 1.44 -13.52
CA THR A 290 16.70 0.13 -14.11
C THR A 290 15.96 -0.93 -13.30
N CYS A 291 14.96 -1.56 -13.89
CA CYS A 291 14.12 -2.55 -13.24
C CYS A 291 14.44 -3.95 -13.76
N HIS A 292 14.59 -4.89 -12.83
CA HIS A 292 14.62 -6.32 -13.10
C HIS A 292 13.31 -6.94 -12.62
N MET A 293 12.52 -7.47 -13.56
CA MET A 293 11.36 -8.29 -13.26
C MET A 293 11.78 -9.77 -13.20
N MET A 294 11.64 -10.36 -12.03
CA MET A 294 11.92 -11.78 -11.85
C MET A 294 10.95 -12.64 -12.70
N PRO A 295 11.42 -13.72 -13.36
CA PRO A 295 10.66 -14.40 -14.42
C PRO A 295 9.58 -15.38 -13.95
N PHE A 296 9.73 -15.93 -12.73
CA PHE A 296 8.98 -17.11 -12.31
C PHE A 296 7.94 -16.78 -11.22
N TYR A 297 7.25 -17.83 -10.75
CA TYR A 297 6.05 -17.75 -9.91
C TYR A 297 6.29 -17.13 -8.53
N SER A 298 7.37 -17.50 -7.84
CA SER A 298 7.68 -17.06 -6.47
C SER A 298 9.11 -16.51 -6.35
N TYR A 299 9.41 -15.88 -5.22
CA TYR A 299 10.77 -15.50 -4.80
C TYR A 299 11.47 -16.56 -3.94
N ASP A 300 10.82 -17.69 -3.69
CA ASP A 300 11.42 -18.82 -2.98
C ASP A 300 12.52 -19.52 -3.82
N VAL A 301 13.40 -20.28 -3.16
CA VAL A 301 14.49 -21.00 -3.84
C VAL A 301 14.01 -21.89 -5.01
N PRO A 302 12.91 -22.68 -4.87
CA PRO A 302 12.38 -23.47 -5.98
C PRO A 302 12.05 -22.66 -7.24
N HIS A 303 11.66 -21.40 -7.13
CA HIS A 303 11.29 -20.57 -8.28
C HIS A 303 12.32 -19.47 -8.59
N THR A 304 13.54 -19.52 -8.05
CA THR A 304 14.57 -18.52 -8.36
C THR A 304 15.78 -19.08 -9.10
N CYS A 305 16.09 -20.37 -8.96
CA CYS A 305 17.26 -20.97 -9.60
C CYS A 305 17.10 -21.13 -11.12
N GLY A 306 15.89 -21.42 -11.59
CA GLY A 306 15.59 -21.74 -12.98
C GLY A 306 14.14 -22.18 -13.17
N PRO A 307 13.77 -22.62 -14.39
CA PRO A 307 12.38 -22.89 -14.76
C PRO A 307 11.79 -24.15 -14.12
N ASN A 308 12.61 -25.10 -13.65
CA ASN A 308 12.14 -26.37 -13.10
C ASN A 308 12.21 -26.39 -11.56
N PRO A 309 11.10 -26.15 -10.86
CA PRO A 309 11.12 -26.07 -9.40
C PRO A 309 11.39 -27.43 -8.73
N ALA A 310 11.13 -28.55 -9.41
CA ALA A 310 11.50 -29.88 -8.92
C ALA A 310 13.02 -30.07 -8.84
N VAL A 311 13.77 -29.41 -9.73
CA VAL A 311 15.24 -29.38 -9.70
C VAL A 311 15.72 -28.34 -8.70
N CYS A 312 15.23 -27.09 -8.79
CA CYS A 312 15.67 -26.00 -7.93
C CYS A 312 15.46 -26.27 -6.43
N CYS A 313 14.37 -26.95 -6.07
CA CYS A 313 14.12 -27.31 -4.67
C CYS A 313 15.22 -28.22 -4.09
N GLN A 314 15.91 -29.00 -4.93
CA GLN A 314 17.03 -29.85 -4.50
C GLN A 314 18.31 -29.06 -4.20
N PHE A 315 18.30 -27.74 -4.41
CA PHE A 315 19.37 -26.81 -4.05
C PHE A 315 18.95 -25.84 -2.94
N ASP A 316 17.77 -26.03 -2.36
CA ASP A 316 17.40 -25.41 -1.09
C ASP A 316 17.84 -26.31 0.07
N PHE A 317 19.07 -26.10 0.58
CA PHE A 317 19.65 -27.00 1.59
C PHE A 317 18.99 -26.89 2.97
N HIS A 318 18.04 -25.98 3.18
CA HIS A 318 17.17 -26.02 4.37
C HIS A 318 16.17 -27.18 4.33
N ARG A 319 15.86 -27.69 3.14
CA ARG A 319 14.93 -28.81 2.92
C ARG A 319 15.64 -30.17 2.96
N LEU A 320 16.87 -30.22 3.47
CA LEU A 320 17.61 -31.47 3.68
C LEU A 320 16.77 -32.45 4.53
N PRO A 321 16.82 -33.77 4.20
CA PRO A 321 16.07 -34.77 4.94
C PRO A 321 16.31 -34.71 6.45
N GLY A 322 15.25 -34.96 7.24
CA GLY A 322 15.27 -34.89 8.71
C GLY A 322 14.76 -33.56 9.28
N GLY A 323 14.54 -32.54 8.45
CA GLY A 323 13.88 -31.29 8.81
C GLY A 323 12.34 -31.34 8.74
N ARG A 324 11.70 -30.20 9.06
CA ARG A 324 10.24 -30.03 8.97
C ARG A 324 9.75 -29.61 7.58
N VAL A 325 10.65 -29.09 6.75
CA VAL A 325 10.35 -28.58 5.42
C VAL A 325 10.88 -29.57 4.38
N PHE A 326 10.08 -29.86 3.35
CA PHE A 326 10.42 -30.81 2.30
C PHE A 326 10.12 -30.25 0.91
N CYS A 327 10.64 -30.90 -0.13
CA CYS A 327 10.32 -30.57 -1.51
C CYS A 327 9.00 -31.19 -1.94
N PRO A 328 7.99 -30.41 -2.36
CA PRO A 328 6.69 -30.95 -2.77
C PRO A 328 6.80 -31.82 -4.03
N TRP A 329 7.83 -31.64 -4.85
CA TRP A 329 8.12 -32.46 -6.04
C TRP A 329 8.78 -33.81 -5.74
N ARG A 330 8.81 -34.25 -4.47
CA ARG A 330 9.22 -35.59 -4.02
C ARG A 330 10.69 -35.95 -4.24
N THR A 331 11.51 -35.05 -4.75
CA THR A 331 12.97 -35.21 -4.80
C THR A 331 13.61 -34.27 -3.77
N PRO A 332 14.16 -34.78 -2.66
CA PRO A 332 14.79 -33.94 -1.65
C PRO A 332 16.18 -33.45 -2.11
N PRO A 333 16.67 -32.34 -1.54
CA PRO A 333 18.08 -31.95 -1.68
C PRO A 333 19.00 -32.99 -1.05
N GLN A 334 20.26 -32.99 -1.50
CA GLN A 334 21.33 -33.84 -0.97
C GLN A 334 22.53 -32.96 -0.60
N PRO A 335 23.28 -33.28 0.47
CA PRO A 335 24.54 -32.61 0.74
C PRO A 335 25.49 -32.74 -0.45
N ILE A 336 26.22 -31.67 -0.75
CA ILE A 336 27.24 -31.65 -1.80
C ILE A 336 28.51 -32.28 -1.25
N THR A 337 28.98 -33.31 -1.94
CA THR A 337 30.12 -34.15 -1.60
C THR A 337 31.04 -34.25 -2.82
N GLU A 338 32.27 -34.69 -2.63
CA GLU A 338 33.20 -34.91 -3.74
C GLU A 338 32.67 -35.94 -4.75
N GLN A 339 31.85 -36.89 -4.29
CA GLN A 339 31.29 -37.95 -5.14
C GLN A 339 30.14 -37.47 -6.03
N ASN A 340 29.35 -36.49 -5.59
CA ASN A 340 28.17 -36.01 -6.35
C ASN A 340 28.33 -34.61 -6.94
N VAL A 341 29.36 -33.83 -6.56
CA VAL A 341 29.48 -32.42 -6.93
C VAL A 341 29.40 -32.19 -8.44
N GLN A 342 30.00 -33.05 -9.26
CA GLN A 342 29.92 -32.95 -10.72
C GLN A 342 28.48 -33.04 -11.24
N GLU A 343 27.75 -34.10 -10.88
CA GLU A 343 26.37 -34.32 -11.32
C GLU A 343 25.46 -33.19 -10.82
N ARG A 344 25.61 -32.79 -9.56
CA ARG A 344 24.83 -31.71 -8.94
C ARG A 344 25.14 -30.33 -9.56
N ALA A 345 26.40 -30.04 -9.84
CA ALA A 345 26.83 -28.79 -10.46
C ALA A 345 26.31 -28.66 -11.89
N LEU A 346 26.36 -29.73 -12.68
CA LEU A 346 25.82 -29.74 -14.05
C LEU A 346 24.30 -29.59 -14.06
N LEU A 347 23.60 -30.25 -13.14
CA LEU A 347 22.14 -30.13 -13.01
C LEU A 347 21.71 -28.70 -12.64
N LEU A 348 22.44 -28.04 -11.72
CA LEU A 348 22.16 -26.66 -11.35
C LEU A 348 22.53 -25.68 -12.46
N LEU A 349 23.68 -25.90 -13.12
CA LEU A 349 24.13 -25.07 -14.23
C LEU A 349 23.14 -25.09 -15.39
N ASP A 350 22.51 -26.22 -15.68
CA ASP A 350 21.45 -26.31 -16.68
C ASP A 350 20.29 -25.34 -16.35
N GLN A 351 19.84 -25.31 -15.09
CA GLN A 351 18.79 -24.38 -14.65
C GLN A 351 19.21 -22.91 -14.78
N TYR A 352 20.45 -22.58 -14.42
CA TYR A 352 21.00 -21.24 -14.60
C TYR A 352 21.10 -20.83 -16.07
N ARG A 353 21.54 -21.74 -16.94
CA ARG A 353 21.60 -21.52 -18.38
C ARG A 353 20.22 -21.26 -18.94
N GLN A 354 19.23 -22.10 -18.64
CA GLN A 354 17.84 -21.86 -19.06
C GLN A 354 17.31 -20.50 -18.57
N LYS A 355 17.50 -20.16 -17.29
CA LYS A 355 17.09 -18.85 -16.76
C LYS A 355 17.76 -17.69 -17.49
N SER A 356 19.06 -17.79 -17.77
CA SER A 356 19.81 -16.73 -18.45
C SER A 356 19.32 -16.46 -19.88
N ARG A 357 18.71 -17.45 -20.55
CA ARG A 357 18.11 -17.26 -21.89
C ARG A 357 16.91 -16.33 -21.89
N LEU A 358 16.34 -16.02 -20.72
CA LEU A 358 15.23 -15.07 -20.59
C LEU A 358 15.68 -13.60 -20.54
N PHE A 359 17.00 -13.36 -20.51
CA PHE A 359 17.61 -12.03 -20.40
C PHE A 359 18.53 -11.74 -21.58
N ARG A 360 18.86 -10.46 -21.79
CA ARG A 360 19.73 -10.02 -22.91
C ARG A 360 21.21 -10.13 -22.59
N SER A 361 21.56 -10.10 -21.30
CA SER A 361 22.94 -10.16 -20.83
C SER A 361 23.29 -11.56 -20.28
N PRO A 362 24.57 -11.95 -20.28
CA PRO A 362 25.05 -13.14 -19.59
C PRO A 362 25.25 -12.88 -18.09
N VAL A 363 24.61 -11.85 -17.52
CA VAL A 363 24.69 -11.53 -16.08
C VAL A 363 23.38 -11.99 -15.43
N LEU A 364 23.48 -12.92 -14.48
CA LEU A 364 22.31 -13.59 -13.91
C LEU A 364 22.17 -13.29 -12.41
N LEU A 365 21.01 -12.75 -12.03
CA LEU A 365 20.57 -12.63 -10.65
C LEU A 365 19.86 -13.91 -10.22
N VAL A 366 20.27 -14.52 -9.10
CA VAL A 366 19.59 -15.67 -8.49
C VAL A 366 19.38 -15.41 -7.00
N PRO A 367 18.15 -15.06 -6.57
CA PRO A 367 17.85 -14.94 -5.15
C PRO A 367 17.93 -16.31 -4.43
N LEU A 368 18.50 -16.33 -3.23
CA LEU A 368 18.54 -17.49 -2.34
C LEU A 368 17.89 -17.13 -1.01
N GLY A 369 16.59 -17.38 -0.91
CA GLY A 369 15.82 -17.06 0.29
C GLY A 369 14.37 -17.48 0.13
N ASP A 370 13.59 -17.11 1.13
CA ASP A 370 12.15 -17.36 1.30
C ASP A 370 11.71 -16.58 2.57
N ASP A 371 10.48 -16.78 3.01
CA ASP A 371 9.94 -16.22 4.25
C ASP A 371 10.73 -16.70 5.48
N PHE A 372 11.19 -15.74 6.30
CA PHE A 372 11.90 -15.96 7.56
C PHE A 372 12.96 -17.06 7.50
N ARG A 373 13.75 -17.10 6.42
CA ARG A 373 14.89 -18.00 6.29
C ARG A 373 16.07 -17.51 7.11
N PHE A 374 17.07 -18.36 7.27
CA PHE A 374 18.32 -18.07 7.98
C PHE A 374 18.14 -17.94 9.50
N VAL A 375 17.12 -18.59 10.07
CA VAL A 375 16.83 -18.57 11.51
C VAL A 375 17.84 -19.39 12.28
N ASP A 376 18.12 -20.61 11.82
CA ASP A 376 19.01 -21.55 12.51
C ASP A 376 20.45 -21.42 12.01
N SER A 377 21.43 -21.46 12.92
CA SER A 377 22.86 -21.39 12.57
C SER A 377 23.30 -22.55 11.66
N SER A 378 22.70 -23.74 11.81
CA SER A 378 22.94 -24.90 10.94
C SER A 378 22.45 -24.69 9.51
N GLU A 379 21.40 -23.90 9.33
CA GLU A 379 20.85 -23.58 8.03
C GLU A 379 21.81 -22.69 7.23
N TRP A 380 22.38 -21.66 7.87
CA TRP A 380 23.44 -20.84 7.28
C TRP A 380 24.59 -21.72 6.79
N ASP A 381 25.07 -22.61 7.64
CA ASP A 381 26.15 -23.53 7.31
C ASP A 381 25.77 -24.44 6.14
N ALA A 382 24.57 -25.01 6.14
CA ALA A 382 24.10 -25.87 5.06
C ALA A 382 24.03 -25.12 3.73
N GLN A 383 23.46 -23.91 3.69
CA GLN A 383 23.36 -23.13 2.46
C GLN A 383 24.74 -22.73 1.97
N PHE A 384 25.52 -22.01 2.79
CA PHE A 384 26.79 -21.45 2.33
C PHE A 384 27.83 -22.52 2.01
N LYS A 385 27.96 -23.59 2.80
CA LYS A 385 28.98 -24.63 2.55
C LYS A 385 28.67 -25.46 1.30
N ASN A 386 27.40 -25.79 1.06
CA ASN A 386 27.04 -26.57 -0.13
C ASN A 386 27.15 -25.74 -1.41
N TYR A 387 26.69 -24.49 -1.41
CA TYR A 387 26.89 -23.59 -2.54
C TYR A 387 28.36 -23.27 -2.79
N GLN A 388 29.18 -23.12 -1.74
CA GLN A 388 30.61 -22.91 -1.92
C GLN A 388 31.28 -24.07 -2.64
N LYS A 389 30.94 -25.32 -2.30
CA LYS A 389 31.46 -26.50 -3.03
C LYS A 389 31.07 -26.51 -4.50
N LEU A 390 29.86 -26.06 -4.82
CA LEU A 390 29.41 -25.93 -6.22
C LEU A 390 30.18 -24.82 -6.95
N PHE A 391 30.42 -23.68 -6.29
CA PHE A 391 31.23 -22.60 -6.86
C PHE A 391 32.69 -23.02 -7.06
N ASP A 392 33.30 -23.70 -6.08
CA ASP A 392 34.66 -24.22 -6.17
C ASP A 392 34.78 -25.21 -7.35
N TYR A 393 33.76 -26.05 -7.57
CA TYR A 393 33.70 -26.94 -8.73
C TYR A 393 33.65 -26.17 -10.05
N PHE A 394 32.81 -25.12 -10.16
CA PHE A 394 32.76 -24.27 -11.35
C PHE A 394 34.08 -23.57 -11.63
N ASP A 395 34.76 -23.05 -10.61
CA ASP A 395 36.05 -22.38 -10.76
C ASP A 395 37.16 -23.35 -11.21
N GLN A 396 37.06 -24.63 -10.84
CA GLN A 396 37.98 -25.69 -11.28
C GLN A 396 37.70 -26.19 -12.71
N HIS A 397 36.52 -25.92 -13.26
CA HIS A 397 36.06 -26.41 -14.57
C HIS A 397 35.72 -25.24 -15.50
N PRO A 398 36.73 -24.47 -15.97
CA PRO A 398 36.53 -23.26 -16.77
C PRO A 398 35.83 -23.53 -18.12
N GLU A 399 35.88 -24.77 -18.63
CA GLU A 399 35.15 -25.22 -19.81
C GLU A 399 33.62 -25.18 -19.65
N LEU A 400 33.11 -25.04 -18.42
CA LEU A 400 31.69 -24.83 -18.16
C LEU A 400 31.23 -23.39 -18.42
N HIS A 401 32.16 -22.46 -18.68
CA HIS A 401 31.90 -21.07 -19.04
C HIS A 401 30.96 -20.34 -18.04
N ILE A 402 31.17 -20.55 -16.74
CA ILE A 402 30.41 -19.89 -15.67
C ILE A 402 31.35 -19.32 -14.61
N LYS A 403 30.98 -18.16 -14.07
CA LYS A 403 31.58 -17.53 -12.88
C LYS A 403 30.48 -17.26 -11.86
N ALA A 404 30.32 -18.16 -10.90
CA ALA A 404 29.29 -18.06 -9.87
C ALA A 404 29.87 -17.65 -8.52
N ARG A 405 29.17 -16.77 -7.80
CA ARG A 405 29.58 -16.29 -6.47
C ARG A 405 28.37 -15.80 -5.67
N PHE A 406 28.55 -15.70 -4.36
CA PHE A 406 27.63 -14.92 -3.54
C PHE A 406 27.74 -13.43 -3.91
N GLY A 407 26.60 -12.76 -3.98
CA GLY A 407 26.48 -11.39 -4.42
C GLY A 407 25.43 -10.62 -3.63
N THR A 408 25.37 -9.33 -3.90
CA THR A 408 24.26 -8.44 -3.53
C THR A 408 23.61 -7.85 -4.78
N LEU A 409 22.57 -7.03 -4.62
CA LEU A 409 21.96 -6.34 -5.76
C LEU A 409 22.92 -5.33 -6.40
N THR A 410 23.74 -4.65 -5.60
CA THR A 410 24.76 -3.75 -6.13
C THR A 410 25.75 -4.49 -7.03
N ASP A 411 26.22 -5.67 -6.64
CA ASP A 411 27.13 -6.47 -7.48
C ASP A 411 26.49 -6.83 -8.84
N TYR A 412 25.24 -7.30 -8.81
CA TYR A 412 24.49 -7.68 -10.00
C TYR A 412 24.26 -6.50 -10.94
N PHE A 413 23.71 -5.38 -10.46
CA PHE A 413 23.42 -4.24 -11.31
C PHE A 413 24.68 -3.55 -11.84
N GLN A 414 25.79 -3.55 -11.09
CA GLN A 414 27.07 -3.08 -11.59
C GLN A 414 27.62 -3.99 -12.70
N ALA A 415 27.49 -5.31 -12.56
CA ALA A 415 27.87 -6.24 -13.63
C ALA A 415 27.00 -6.06 -14.89
N LEU A 416 25.68 -5.93 -14.72
CA LEU A 416 24.75 -5.66 -15.81
C LEU A 416 25.12 -4.36 -16.55
N GLN A 417 25.34 -3.26 -15.82
CA GLN A 417 25.71 -1.97 -16.43
C GLN A 417 27.06 -2.03 -17.15
N ARG A 418 28.06 -2.72 -16.58
CA ARG A 418 29.35 -2.94 -17.25
C ARG A 418 29.17 -3.70 -18.56
N HIS A 419 28.33 -4.74 -18.57
CA HIS A 419 28.06 -5.52 -19.78
C HIS A 419 27.30 -4.70 -20.84
N LEU A 420 26.23 -4.00 -20.46
CA LEU A 420 25.46 -3.14 -21.37
C LEU A 420 26.34 -2.05 -22.01
N SER A 421 27.19 -1.42 -21.20
CA SER A 421 28.15 -0.42 -21.66
C SER A 421 29.17 -1.00 -22.64
N ALA A 422 29.75 -2.18 -22.34
CA ALA A 422 30.71 -2.84 -23.22
C ALA A 422 30.09 -3.31 -24.54
N ALA A 423 28.82 -3.71 -24.52
CA ALA A 423 28.06 -4.10 -25.70
C ALA A 423 27.50 -2.91 -26.50
N ALA A 424 27.61 -1.67 -25.99
CA ALA A 424 26.95 -0.48 -26.52
C ALA A 424 25.43 -0.68 -26.75
N THR A 425 24.78 -1.35 -25.79
CA THR A 425 23.34 -1.65 -25.84
C THR A 425 22.60 -0.98 -24.68
N THR A 426 21.32 -0.71 -24.89
CA THR A 426 20.44 -0.15 -23.87
C THR A 426 19.26 -1.07 -23.61
N LEU A 427 18.76 -1.06 -22.38
CA LEU A 427 17.52 -1.73 -22.02
C LEU A 427 16.31 -1.02 -22.65
N PRO A 428 15.23 -1.75 -22.96
CA PRO A 428 13.99 -1.14 -23.43
C PRO A 428 13.39 -0.26 -22.34
N THR A 429 12.75 0.84 -22.72
CA THR A 429 11.97 1.67 -21.80
C THR A 429 10.57 1.08 -21.63
N LEU A 430 10.04 1.04 -20.41
CA LEU A 430 8.67 0.62 -20.10
C LEU A 430 7.92 1.74 -19.38
N ARG A 431 6.64 1.92 -19.72
CA ARG A 431 5.68 2.81 -19.04
C ARG A 431 4.41 2.04 -18.69
N GLY A 432 3.79 2.39 -17.56
CA GLY A 432 2.59 1.73 -17.02
C GLY A 432 2.82 1.07 -15.66
N ASP A 433 1.79 0.37 -15.17
CA ASP A 433 1.73 -0.28 -13.87
C ASP A 433 1.42 -1.78 -14.00
N PHE A 434 1.78 -2.56 -12.99
CA PHE A 434 1.61 -4.02 -12.99
C PHE A 434 0.40 -4.47 -12.17
N PHE A 435 -0.73 -3.76 -12.30
CA PHE A 435 -2.01 -4.15 -11.72
C PHE A 435 -3.03 -4.58 -12.79
N THR A 436 -3.93 -5.52 -12.53
CA THR A 436 -4.07 -6.30 -11.27
C THR A 436 -3.29 -7.61 -11.35
N TYR A 437 -2.55 -7.93 -10.29
CA TYR A 437 -1.77 -9.17 -10.19
C TYR A 437 -2.67 -10.42 -10.17
N ALA A 438 -2.26 -11.45 -10.90
CA ALA A 438 -2.75 -12.82 -10.76
C ALA A 438 -1.55 -13.77 -10.71
N ASP A 439 -1.51 -14.60 -9.68
CA ASP A 439 -0.47 -15.60 -9.48
C ASP A 439 -0.68 -16.82 -10.36
N ARG A 440 -1.93 -17.18 -10.65
CA ARG A 440 -2.32 -18.29 -11.53
C ARG A 440 -3.78 -18.16 -11.98
N ASP A 441 -4.10 -18.82 -13.09
CA ASP A 441 -5.49 -18.98 -13.57
C ASP A 441 -6.26 -17.64 -13.58
N ASP A 442 -7.45 -17.62 -12.98
CA ASP A 442 -8.33 -16.47 -12.78
C ASP A 442 -8.24 -15.89 -11.36
N HIS A 443 -7.22 -16.26 -10.59
CA HIS A 443 -7.02 -15.76 -9.23
C HIS A 443 -6.45 -14.33 -9.24
N TYR A 444 -7.28 -13.34 -9.57
CA TYR A 444 -6.91 -11.93 -9.47
C TYR A 444 -6.92 -11.46 -8.02
N TRP A 445 -5.84 -10.82 -7.61
CA TRP A 445 -5.66 -10.31 -6.25
C TRP A 445 -6.24 -8.90 -6.14
N SER A 446 -7.49 -8.70 -6.53
CA SER A 446 -8.18 -7.40 -6.40
C SER A 446 -8.95 -7.27 -5.08
N GLY A 447 -9.22 -8.38 -4.38
CA GLY A 447 -9.97 -8.35 -3.11
C GLY A 447 -9.31 -7.49 -2.03
N TYR A 448 -7.96 -7.51 -1.96
CA TYR A 448 -7.23 -6.74 -0.94
C TYR A 448 -7.29 -5.23 -1.15
N PHE A 449 -7.75 -4.76 -2.32
CA PHE A 449 -8.06 -3.33 -2.54
C PHE A 449 -9.16 -2.83 -1.59
N THR A 450 -10.00 -3.74 -1.05
CA THR A 450 -11.10 -3.38 -0.14
C THR A 450 -11.01 -4.03 1.23
N SER A 451 -10.39 -5.22 1.36
CA SER A 451 -10.31 -5.98 2.62
C SER A 451 -10.00 -5.10 3.84
N ARG A 452 -10.77 -5.27 4.92
CA ARG A 452 -10.64 -4.51 6.18
C ARG A 452 -10.69 -2.98 5.98
N PRO A 453 -11.77 -2.44 5.37
CA PRO A 453 -11.83 -1.04 4.93
C PRO A 453 -11.82 -0.03 6.09
N PHE A 454 -12.23 -0.45 7.30
CA PHE A 454 -12.15 0.38 8.50
C PHE A 454 -10.71 0.85 8.75
N TYR A 455 -9.73 -0.05 8.66
CA TYR A 455 -8.32 0.27 8.91
C TYR A 455 -7.68 1.04 7.76
N LYS A 456 -8.09 0.77 6.52
CA LYS A 456 -7.72 1.62 5.37
C LYS A 456 -8.19 3.08 5.55
N ARG A 457 -9.37 3.29 6.16
CA ARG A 457 -9.84 4.63 6.53
C ARG A 457 -9.05 5.21 7.70
N LEU A 458 -8.71 4.39 8.69
CA LEU A 458 -7.93 4.82 9.86
C LEU A 458 -6.52 5.27 9.46
N ASP A 459 -5.89 4.59 8.51
CA ASP A 459 -4.62 4.96 7.88
C ASP A 459 -4.66 6.41 7.34
N ARG A 460 -5.64 6.72 6.48
CA ARG A 460 -5.84 8.09 5.96
C ARG A 460 -6.09 9.13 7.06
N LYS A 461 -6.78 8.75 8.14
CA LYS A 461 -7.02 9.63 9.29
C LYS A 461 -5.71 9.93 10.03
N LEU A 462 -4.88 8.90 10.25
CA LEU A 462 -3.58 9.07 10.88
C LEU A 462 -2.66 9.91 9.99
N GLU A 463 -2.58 9.64 8.68
CA GLU A 463 -1.78 10.43 7.73
C GLU A 463 -2.11 11.93 7.82
N ALA A 464 -3.40 12.28 7.68
CA ALA A 464 -3.84 13.67 7.68
C ALA A 464 -3.52 14.36 9.01
N MET A 465 -3.72 13.67 10.13
CA MET A 465 -3.44 14.24 11.45
C MET A 465 -1.94 14.35 11.71
N LEU A 466 -1.14 13.36 11.33
CA LEU A 466 0.30 13.40 11.48
C LEU A 466 0.89 14.61 10.73
N ARG A 467 0.52 14.78 9.46
CA ARG A 467 0.95 15.94 8.66
C ARG A 467 0.55 17.27 9.33
N ALA A 468 -0.70 17.40 9.76
CA ALA A 468 -1.18 18.61 10.41
C ALA A 468 -0.41 18.90 11.71
N THR A 469 -0.22 17.87 12.54
CA THR A 469 0.46 17.98 13.83
C THR A 469 1.95 18.30 13.66
N GLU A 470 2.66 17.71 12.71
CA GLU A 470 4.07 18.02 12.45
C GLU A 470 4.27 19.47 11.99
N ILE A 471 3.40 19.95 11.10
CA ILE A 471 3.40 21.37 10.67
C ILE A 471 3.18 22.27 11.88
N LEU A 472 2.13 22.03 12.67
CA LEU A 472 1.79 22.91 13.78
C LEU A 472 2.84 22.88 14.89
N PHE A 473 3.40 21.70 15.18
CA PHE A 473 4.50 21.52 16.12
C PHE A 473 5.76 22.27 15.67
N SER A 474 6.11 22.19 14.39
CA SER A 474 7.25 22.91 13.82
C SER A 474 7.08 24.43 13.94
N LEU A 475 5.87 24.94 13.66
CA LEU A 475 5.54 26.36 13.82
C LEU A 475 5.62 26.80 15.30
N ALA A 476 5.12 25.98 16.22
CA ALA A 476 5.20 26.25 17.66
C ALA A 476 6.66 26.33 18.13
N LEU A 477 7.51 25.38 17.73
CA LEU A 477 8.94 25.41 18.07
C LEU A 477 9.67 26.62 17.49
N ALA A 478 9.35 27.02 16.25
CA ALA A 478 9.93 28.21 15.63
C ALA A 478 9.53 29.49 16.38
N GLU A 479 8.27 29.59 16.81
CA GLU A 479 7.77 30.72 17.58
C GLU A 479 8.43 30.79 18.98
N MET A 480 8.58 29.65 19.67
CA MET A 480 9.29 29.58 20.95
C MET A 480 10.74 30.09 20.86
N ARG A 481 11.47 29.67 19.82
CA ARG A 481 12.86 30.13 19.59
C ARG A 481 12.93 31.63 19.37
N ARG A 482 11.94 32.20 18.65
CA ARG A 482 11.84 33.65 18.45
C ARG A 482 11.58 34.39 19.76
N PHE A 483 10.75 33.85 20.65
CA PHE A 483 10.38 34.50 21.92
C PHE A 483 11.49 34.43 22.99
N HIS A 484 12.20 33.30 23.12
CA HIS A 484 13.23 33.10 24.16
C HIS A 484 14.69 33.31 23.70
N GLY A 485 14.92 33.59 22.41
CA GLY A 485 16.25 33.54 21.80
C GLY A 485 16.75 32.11 21.62
N ASP A 486 17.83 31.92 20.85
CA ASP A 486 18.33 30.61 20.39
C ASP A 486 18.76 29.61 21.50
N ARG A 487 18.65 29.98 22.78
CA ARG A 487 19.36 29.26 23.86
C ARG A 487 18.51 28.38 24.77
N ASN A 488 17.18 28.47 24.84
CA ASN A 488 16.37 27.49 25.58
C ASN A 488 14.90 27.44 25.09
N LEU A 489 14.33 26.24 24.95
CA LEU A 489 12.89 26.04 24.82
C LEU A 489 12.19 26.41 26.14
N VAL A 490 10.91 26.80 26.08
CA VAL A 490 10.09 27.12 27.26
C VAL A 490 10.11 25.92 28.21
N ALA A 491 10.46 26.15 29.49
CA ALA A 491 10.69 25.07 30.46
C ALA A 491 9.47 24.15 30.64
N ASP A 492 8.25 24.68 30.50
CA ASP A 492 7.00 23.94 30.72
C ASP A 492 6.45 23.26 29.45
N PHE A 493 7.00 23.53 28.25
CA PHE A 493 6.51 22.88 27.03
C PHE A 493 7.20 21.52 26.82
N PRO A 494 6.46 20.39 26.76
CA PRO A 494 7.04 19.05 26.73
C PRO A 494 7.54 18.66 25.33
N ALA A 495 8.45 19.45 24.76
CA ALA A 495 8.94 19.28 23.39
C ALA A 495 9.53 17.89 23.11
N GLN A 496 10.26 17.33 24.07
CA GLN A 496 10.90 16.02 23.92
C GLN A 496 9.87 14.89 23.84
N GLU A 497 8.89 14.87 24.74
CA GLU A 497 7.79 13.91 24.74
C GLU A 497 6.95 14.04 23.46
N HIS A 498 6.61 15.28 23.08
CA HIS A 498 5.86 15.54 21.85
C HIS A 498 6.60 15.09 20.59
N PHE A 499 7.92 15.29 20.52
CA PHE A 499 8.73 14.76 19.42
C PHE A 499 8.77 13.22 19.41
N GLN A 500 8.76 12.57 20.58
CA GLN A 500 8.63 11.11 20.68
C GLN A 500 7.25 10.62 20.20
N HIS A 501 6.18 11.35 20.53
CA HIS A 501 4.83 11.08 20.01
C HIS A 501 4.76 11.19 18.49
N LEU A 502 5.33 12.25 17.90
CA LEU A 502 5.45 12.40 16.44
C LEU A 502 6.23 11.25 15.81
N THR A 503 7.37 10.88 16.42
CA THR A 503 8.21 9.78 15.92
C THR A 503 7.48 8.44 15.98
N THR A 504 6.77 8.17 17.08
CA THR A 504 5.94 6.96 17.22
C THR A 504 4.80 6.95 16.20
N GLY A 505 4.18 8.13 15.96
CA GLY A 505 3.18 8.34 14.92
C GLY A 505 3.70 7.95 13.52
N ARG A 506 4.86 8.50 13.14
CA ARG A 506 5.55 8.19 11.87
C ARG A 506 5.88 6.71 11.75
N GLN A 507 6.49 6.11 12.78
CA GLN A 507 6.89 4.70 12.74
C GLN A 507 5.70 3.73 12.67
N ASN A 508 4.61 4.01 13.38
CA ASN A 508 3.40 3.18 13.31
C ASN A 508 2.65 3.35 11.99
N LEU A 509 2.58 4.58 11.44
CA LEU A 509 2.05 4.80 10.10
C LEU A 509 2.89 4.06 9.05
N ALA A 510 4.22 4.19 9.15
CA ALA A 510 5.17 3.52 8.28
C ALA A 510 5.08 1.99 8.36
N LEU A 511 4.94 1.44 9.58
CA LEU A 511 4.74 0.01 9.80
C LEU A 511 3.45 -0.47 9.11
N PHE A 512 2.38 0.32 9.20
CA PHE A 512 1.09 -0.03 8.60
C PHE A 512 1.10 0.00 7.07
N GLN A 513 2.11 0.60 6.43
CA GLN A 513 2.25 0.53 4.98
C GLN A 513 2.72 -0.85 4.48
N HIS A 514 3.10 -1.77 5.37
CA HIS A 514 3.49 -3.14 5.00
C HIS A 514 2.39 -3.83 4.16
N HIS A 515 2.81 -4.68 3.23
CA HIS A 515 1.93 -5.37 2.29
C HIS A 515 0.99 -6.42 2.92
N ASP A 516 1.01 -6.67 4.24
CA ASP A 516 -0.07 -7.37 4.94
C ASP A 516 -0.89 -6.52 5.94
N ALA A 517 -0.48 -5.27 6.13
CA ALA A 517 -1.10 -4.34 7.05
C ALA A 517 -2.22 -3.53 6.37
N VAL A 518 -1.89 -2.51 5.58
CA VAL A 518 -2.88 -1.67 4.86
C VAL A 518 -3.72 -2.48 3.87
N THR A 519 -3.16 -3.57 3.33
CA THR A 519 -3.85 -4.50 2.43
C THR A 519 -4.97 -5.27 3.12
N GLY A 520 -4.86 -5.46 4.44
CA GLY A 520 -5.81 -6.20 5.24
C GLY A 520 -5.70 -7.73 5.09
N THR A 521 -4.54 -8.25 4.70
CA THR A 521 -4.29 -9.70 4.50
C THR A 521 -3.68 -10.41 5.71
N ALA A 522 -3.31 -9.69 6.77
CA ALA A 522 -2.87 -10.28 8.04
C ALA A 522 -4.00 -10.99 8.82
N ARG A 523 -3.62 -11.81 9.80
CA ARG A 523 -4.54 -12.48 10.74
C ARG A 523 -5.23 -11.47 11.66
N ASP A 524 -6.40 -11.81 12.18
CA ASP A 524 -7.24 -10.86 12.95
C ASP A 524 -6.53 -10.27 14.18
N HIS A 525 -5.80 -11.08 14.95
CA HIS A 525 -5.05 -10.58 16.11
C HIS A 525 -3.90 -9.62 15.73
N VAL A 526 -3.33 -9.78 14.53
CA VAL A 526 -2.31 -8.88 13.99
C VAL A 526 -2.93 -7.57 13.53
N VAL A 527 -4.11 -7.64 12.91
CA VAL A 527 -4.88 -6.45 12.53
C VAL A 527 -5.29 -5.63 13.75
N VAL A 528 -5.67 -6.29 14.85
CA VAL A 528 -5.96 -5.61 16.12
C VAL A 528 -4.70 -4.95 16.70
N ASP A 529 -3.52 -5.58 16.59
CA ASP A 529 -2.24 -4.96 16.98
C ASP A 529 -1.98 -3.68 16.16
N TYR A 530 -2.11 -3.75 14.84
CA TYR A 530 -2.00 -2.56 13.98
C TYR A 530 -3.03 -1.48 14.34
N GLY A 531 -4.30 -1.84 14.45
CA GLY A 531 -5.38 -0.92 14.82
C GLY A 531 -5.08 -0.21 16.14
N THR A 532 -4.61 -0.95 17.15
CA THR A 532 -4.24 -0.40 18.46
C THR A 532 -3.07 0.57 18.34
N ARG A 533 -2.04 0.26 17.55
CA ARG A 533 -0.91 1.16 17.29
C ARG A 533 -1.35 2.45 16.61
N LEU A 534 -2.18 2.35 15.57
CA LEU A 534 -2.73 3.52 14.86
C LEU A 534 -3.58 4.38 15.79
N PHE A 535 -4.45 3.75 16.59
CA PHE A 535 -5.30 4.43 17.55
C PHE A 535 -4.49 5.18 18.62
N HIS A 536 -3.49 4.55 19.23
CA HIS A 536 -2.62 5.23 20.20
C HIS A 536 -1.80 6.35 19.56
N SER A 537 -1.29 6.15 18.34
CA SER A 537 -0.64 7.23 17.59
C SER A 537 -1.59 8.41 17.37
N ILE A 538 -2.87 8.15 17.06
CA ILE A 538 -3.87 9.19 16.91
C ILE A 538 -4.01 10.00 18.22
N LEU A 539 -4.21 9.33 19.36
CA LEU A 539 -4.34 10.01 20.65
C LEU A 539 -3.09 10.82 21.03
N ASN A 540 -1.90 10.26 20.80
CA ASN A 540 -0.63 10.94 21.07
C ASN A 540 -0.48 12.21 20.21
N LEU A 541 -0.83 12.14 18.92
CA LEU A 541 -0.77 13.28 18.02
C LEU A 541 -1.81 14.36 18.35
N GLN A 542 -2.97 14.00 18.89
CA GLN A 542 -3.95 14.97 19.39
C GLN A 542 -3.37 15.80 20.53
N GLN A 543 -2.64 15.18 21.46
CA GLN A 543 -1.98 15.91 22.55
C GLN A 543 -0.94 16.90 22.02
N VAL A 544 -0.12 16.48 21.06
CA VAL A 544 0.88 17.37 20.43
C VAL A 544 0.18 18.54 19.74
N LEU A 545 -0.88 18.26 18.95
CA LEU A 545 -1.65 19.27 18.24
C LEU A 545 -2.27 20.30 19.20
N GLN A 546 -2.88 19.82 20.30
CA GLN A 546 -3.51 20.65 21.32
C GLN A 546 -2.49 21.54 22.04
N SER A 547 -1.36 20.99 22.47
CA SER A 547 -0.30 21.76 23.13
C SER A 547 0.31 22.81 22.20
N SER A 548 0.58 22.44 20.95
CA SER A 548 1.11 23.37 19.94
C SER A 548 0.12 24.47 19.61
N ALA A 549 -1.17 24.16 19.47
CA ALA A 549 -2.21 25.16 19.28
C ALA A 549 -2.35 26.08 20.49
N HIS A 550 -2.37 25.53 21.72
CA HIS A 550 -2.43 26.32 22.94
C HIS A 550 -1.27 27.32 23.01
N TRP A 551 -0.04 26.85 22.79
CA TRP A 551 1.13 27.72 22.74
C TRP A 551 0.98 28.84 21.71
N LEU A 552 0.59 28.51 20.47
CA LEU A 552 0.49 29.48 19.38
C LEU A 552 -0.62 30.52 19.60
N LEU A 553 -1.73 30.13 20.22
CA LEU A 553 -2.89 31.00 20.47
C LEU A 553 -2.72 31.95 21.66
N LEU A 554 -1.85 31.63 22.62
CA LEU A 554 -1.60 32.52 23.76
C LEU A 554 -0.95 33.83 23.31
N LEU A 555 -1.56 34.96 23.69
CA LEU A 555 -0.94 36.29 23.50
C LEU A 555 0.20 36.51 24.50
N ASP A 556 -0.05 36.20 25.78
CA ASP A 556 0.96 36.19 26.83
C ASP A 556 1.48 34.76 27.03
N LYS A 557 2.69 34.53 26.53
CA LYS A 557 3.36 33.22 26.60
C LYS A 557 3.73 32.81 28.04
N SER A 558 3.84 33.76 28.97
CA SER A 558 4.16 33.46 30.37
C SER A 558 3.03 32.69 31.08
N LEU A 559 1.82 32.72 30.53
CA LEU A 559 0.65 32.01 31.05
C LEU A 559 0.57 30.56 30.56
N TYR A 560 1.48 30.13 29.69
CA TYR A 560 1.49 28.74 29.25
C TYR A 560 1.85 27.83 30.43
N HIS A 561 0.97 26.87 30.71
CA HIS A 561 1.22 25.82 31.67
C HIS A 561 0.75 24.49 31.11
N HIS A 562 1.64 23.49 31.14
CA HIS A 562 1.31 22.16 30.67
C HIS A 562 0.70 21.32 31.81
N ASN A 563 -0.57 20.95 31.66
CA ASN A 563 -1.26 20.05 32.58
C ASN A 563 -2.05 18.99 31.81
N GLN A 564 -1.53 17.76 31.77
CA GLN A 564 -2.17 16.64 31.08
C GLN A 564 -3.53 16.25 31.68
N SER A 565 -3.73 16.44 32.99
CA SER A 565 -4.98 16.09 33.66
C SER A 565 -6.12 17.06 33.36
N LYS A 566 -5.81 18.24 32.82
CA LYS A 566 -6.78 19.27 32.46
C LYS A 566 -6.37 19.92 31.13
N PRO A 567 -6.58 19.24 30.00
CA PRO A 567 -6.17 19.74 28.69
C PRO A 567 -6.89 21.07 28.38
N PHE A 568 -6.15 22.05 27.87
CA PHE A 568 -6.70 23.38 27.53
C PHE A 568 -7.65 23.30 26.34
N LEU A 569 -7.35 22.43 25.38
CA LEU A 569 -8.17 22.15 24.20
C LEU A 569 -8.56 20.69 24.18
N ILE A 570 -9.74 20.40 23.64
CA ILE A 570 -10.21 19.04 23.37
C ILE A 570 -10.56 18.91 21.90
N MET A 571 -10.43 17.70 21.34
CA MET A 571 -10.87 17.43 19.98
C MET A 571 -12.40 17.33 19.92
N ASP A 572 -12.99 17.79 18.82
CA ASP A 572 -14.42 17.65 18.55
C ASP A 572 -14.83 16.17 18.41
N ASP A 573 -14.00 15.37 17.72
CA ASP A 573 -14.20 13.93 17.59
C ASP A 573 -13.49 13.15 18.72
N VAL A 574 -14.24 12.29 19.41
CA VAL A 574 -13.72 11.31 20.37
C VAL A 574 -13.84 9.91 19.78
N ILE A 575 -12.77 9.13 19.85
CA ILE A 575 -12.72 7.73 19.41
C ILE A 575 -12.48 6.89 20.65
N SER A 576 -13.36 5.93 20.94
CA SER A 576 -13.27 5.11 22.16
C SER A 576 -12.36 3.89 22.01
N ALA A 577 -12.19 3.37 20.80
CA ALA A 577 -11.39 2.19 20.51
C ALA A 577 -10.93 2.18 19.04
N GLN A 578 -9.97 1.32 18.75
CA GLN A 578 -9.37 1.15 17.41
C GLN A 578 -10.34 0.68 16.31
N ASP A 579 -11.53 0.19 16.67
CA ASP A 579 -12.61 -0.28 15.79
C ASP A 579 -13.92 0.52 15.99
N ALA A 580 -13.86 1.63 16.73
CA ALA A 580 -15.02 2.46 17.00
C ALA A 580 -15.12 3.65 16.04
N LEU A 581 -16.35 3.99 15.63
CA LEU A 581 -16.61 5.23 14.89
C LEU A 581 -16.39 6.45 15.80
N PRO A 582 -15.88 7.58 15.27
CA PRO A 582 -15.76 8.80 16.04
C PRO A 582 -17.13 9.34 16.44
N GLN A 583 -17.23 9.82 17.68
CA GLN A 583 -18.41 10.50 18.22
C GLN A 583 -18.11 11.98 18.41
N LYS A 584 -19.06 12.85 18.05
CA LYS A 584 -18.95 14.30 18.24
C LYS A 584 -19.16 14.68 19.69
N THR A 585 -18.34 15.60 20.19
CA THR A 585 -18.49 16.19 21.51
C THR A 585 -19.56 17.29 21.46
N SER A 586 -20.57 17.21 22.33
CA SER A 586 -21.58 18.26 22.41
C SER A 586 -21.06 19.50 23.12
N LEU A 587 -21.10 20.65 22.45
CA LEU A 587 -20.79 21.96 23.01
C LEU A 587 -22.00 22.50 23.78
N THR A 588 -21.85 22.60 25.10
CA THR A 588 -22.83 23.26 25.98
C THR A 588 -22.73 24.76 25.83
N LEU A 589 -23.74 25.37 25.20
CA LEU A 589 -23.81 26.82 24.97
C LEU A 589 -24.48 27.53 26.14
N SER A 590 -23.89 28.65 26.56
CA SER A 590 -24.43 29.58 27.55
C SER A 590 -24.22 31.02 27.06
N GLU A 591 -24.49 32.00 27.94
CA GLU A 591 -24.13 33.41 27.70
C GLU A 591 -22.60 33.60 27.62
N GLU A 592 -21.82 32.71 28.23
CA GLU A 592 -20.36 32.69 28.10
C GLU A 592 -19.97 32.03 26.77
N SER A 593 -19.07 32.69 26.04
CA SER A 593 -18.58 32.17 24.76
C SER A 593 -17.71 30.94 24.93
N LYS A 594 -17.99 29.90 24.15
CA LYS A 594 -17.07 28.79 23.92
C LYS A 594 -16.18 29.11 22.72
N SER A 595 -14.88 28.83 22.84
CA SER A 595 -13.93 28.99 21.74
C SER A 595 -13.86 27.70 20.92
N LEU A 596 -14.08 27.82 19.62
CA LEU A 596 -13.88 26.77 18.62
C LEU A 596 -12.67 27.14 17.77
N ILE A 597 -11.68 26.25 17.72
CA ILE A 597 -10.43 26.48 17.01
C ILE A 597 -10.42 25.62 15.76
N VAL A 598 -10.17 26.23 14.61
CA VAL A 598 -10.08 25.53 13.32
C VAL A 598 -8.68 25.74 12.75
N PHE A 599 -8.00 24.63 12.46
CA PHE A 599 -6.68 24.64 11.85
C PHE A 599 -6.76 24.27 10.36
N ASN A 600 -6.17 25.09 9.51
CA ASN A 600 -5.91 24.73 8.11
C ASN A 600 -4.45 24.30 7.94
N PRO A 601 -4.17 22.99 7.79
CA PRO A 601 -2.82 22.48 7.62
C PRO A 601 -2.29 22.60 6.18
N THR A 602 -3.01 23.25 5.28
CA THR A 602 -2.62 23.39 3.87
C THR A 602 -2.02 24.75 3.57
N GLU A 603 -1.19 24.80 2.54
CA GLU A 603 -0.57 26.00 2.00
C GLU A 603 -1.53 26.85 1.14
N GLN A 604 -2.80 26.47 1.07
CA GLN A 604 -3.82 27.14 0.26
C GLN A 604 -4.93 27.71 1.15
N GLN A 605 -5.50 28.83 0.74
CA GLN A 605 -6.70 29.36 1.37
C GLN A 605 -7.87 28.42 1.08
N GLN A 606 -8.62 28.07 2.11
CA GLN A 606 -9.80 27.20 2.00
C GLN A 606 -11.04 27.88 2.55
N THR A 607 -12.18 27.54 1.97
CA THR A 607 -13.49 27.87 2.52
C THR A 607 -14.22 26.57 2.73
N SER A 608 -14.55 26.25 3.99
CA SER A 608 -15.14 24.96 4.35
C SER A 608 -16.30 25.13 5.31
N VAL A 609 -17.27 24.23 5.23
CA VAL A 609 -18.37 24.17 6.19
C VAL A 609 -17.88 23.43 7.43
N ILE A 610 -17.80 24.15 8.55
CA ILE A 610 -17.47 23.58 9.85
C ILE A 610 -18.77 23.21 10.54
N SER A 611 -18.86 21.97 11.01
CA SER A 611 -20.05 21.44 11.69
C SER A 611 -19.67 20.87 13.05
N VAL A 612 -20.35 21.33 14.10
CA VAL A 612 -20.17 20.90 15.49
C VAL A 612 -21.53 20.58 16.11
N VAL A 613 -21.54 19.76 17.16
CA VAL A 613 -22.77 19.43 17.90
C VAL A 613 -22.94 20.40 19.06
N VAL A 614 -24.13 20.95 19.23
CA VAL A 614 -24.49 21.93 20.28
C VAL A 614 -25.78 21.53 20.99
N ASN A 615 -25.99 21.99 22.21
CA ASN A 615 -27.20 21.71 23.00
C ASN A 615 -28.29 22.81 22.90
N SER A 616 -28.19 23.72 21.93
CA SER A 616 -29.12 24.85 21.77
C SER A 616 -29.60 24.97 20.32
N LEU A 617 -30.87 25.34 20.15
CA LEU A 617 -31.52 25.58 18.86
C LEU A 617 -31.14 26.91 18.20
N ASP A 618 -30.49 27.78 18.95
CA ASP A 618 -30.07 29.09 18.52
C ASP A 618 -28.66 29.35 19.07
N ALA A 619 -27.74 29.63 18.15
CA ALA A 619 -26.34 29.87 18.42
C ALA A 619 -25.83 31.04 17.58
N ARG A 620 -24.94 31.84 18.14
CA ARG A 620 -24.25 32.92 17.43
C ARG A 620 -22.78 32.54 17.29
N VAL A 621 -22.28 32.63 16.06
CA VAL A 621 -20.88 32.39 15.72
C VAL A 621 -20.23 33.71 15.34
N VAL A 622 -19.09 34.03 15.93
CA VAL A 622 -18.33 35.25 15.66
C VAL A 622 -16.87 34.89 15.47
N ASN A 623 -16.21 35.46 14.45
CA ASN A 623 -14.76 35.36 14.33
C ASN A 623 -14.11 36.17 15.47
N ALA A 624 -13.29 35.53 16.30
CA ALA A 624 -12.80 36.10 17.55
C ALA A 624 -11.88 37.32 17.32
N GLU A 625 -11.10 37.31 16.25
CA GLU A 625 -10.15 38.39 15.93
C GLU A 625 -10.87 39.63 15.38
N THR A 626 -11.79 39.43 14.43
CA THR A 626 -12.46 40.55 13.73
C THR A 626 -13.74 41.01 14.40
N GLY A 627 -14.31 40.22 15.32
CA GLY A 627 -15.62 40.45 15.92
C GLY A 627 -16.80 40.32 14.94
N ARG A 628 -16.55 39.86 13.70
CA ARG A 628 -17.59 39.77 12.66
C ARG A 628 -18.46 38.54 12.87
N PRO A 629 -19.80 38.69 12.86
CA PRO A 629 -20.71 37.55 12.94
C PRO A 629 -20.62 36.70 11.66
N VAL A 630 -20.71 35.39 11.83
CA VAL A 630 -20.71 34.41 10.73
C VAL A 630 -22.12 33.81 10.62
N THR A 631 -22.61 33.69 9.39
CA THR A 631 -23.92 33.07 9.15
C THR A 631 -23.83 31.58 9.48
N ALA A 632 -24.80 31.10 10.27
CA ALA A 632 -24.84 29.73 10.74
C ALA A 632 -26.23 29.10 10.54
N GLN A 633 -26.23 27.80 10.32
CA GLN A 633 -27.41 26.95 10.19
C GLN A 633 -27.45 25.94 11.34
N ILE A 634 -28.63 25.73 11.90
CA ILE A 634 -28.92 24.66 12.85
C ILE A 634 -29.69 23.57 12.13
N SER A 635 -29.17 22.34 12.21
CA SER A 635 -29.75 21.13 11.61
C SER A 635 -30.02 20.09 12.71
N ALA A 636 -31.00 19.23 12.48
CA ALA A 636 -31.29 18.07 13.32
C ALA A 636 -30.11 17.09 13.33
N VAL A 637 -29.83 16.51 14.50
CA VAL A 637 -29.00 15.30 14.64
C VAL A 637 -29.96 14.11 14.66
N TRP A 638 -29.91 13.27 13.63
CA TRP A 638 -30.77 12.09 13.52
C TRP A 638 -30.18 10.93 14.33
N VAL A 639 -30.90 10.47 15.35
CA VAL A 639 -30.51 9.31 16.17
C VAL A 639 -31.06 8.00 15.63
N GLU A 640 -32.17 8.09 14.91
CA GLU A 640 -32.78 7.02 14.11
C GLU A 640 -33.25 7.64 12.78
N PRO A 641 -33.47 6.85 11.71
CA PRO A 641 -33.86 7.38 10.40
C PRO A 641 -35.08 8.31 10.40
N SER A 642 -36.01 8.13 11.34
CA SER A 642 -37.22 8.96 11.48
C SER A 642 -37.26 9.79 12.77
N ARG A 643 -36.21 9.76 13.61
CA ARG A 643 -36.20 10.46 14.90
C ARG A 643 -35.00 11.38 15.04
N ALA A 644 -35.27 12.67 15.12
CA ALA A 644 -34.28 13.68 15.49
C ALA A 644 -34.07 13.70 17.00
N SER A 645 -32.84 14.01 17.41
CA SER A 645 -32.51 14.30 18.80
C SER A 645 -33.28 15.52 19.31
N LYS A 646 -33.71 15.46 20.57
CA LYS A 646 -34.33 16.59 21.29
C LYS A 646 -33.32 17.41 22.08
N GLU A 647 -32.14 16.87 22.30
CA GLU A 647 -31.15 17.41 23.24
C GLU A 647 -29.96 18.07 22.53
N VAL A 648 -29.65 17.60 21.32
CA VAL A 648 -28.48 18.05 20.57
C VAL A 648 -28.81 18.34 19.11
N PHE A 649 -28.11 19.33 18.55
CA PHE A 649 -28.30 19.88 17.22
C PHE A 649 -26.96 20.09 16.52
N GLN A 650 -26.93 20.06 15.20
CA GLN A 650 -25.74 20.34 14.42
C GLN A 650 -25.71 21.82 14.04
N LEU A 651 -24.70 22.53 14.52
CA LEU A 651 -24.37 23.90 14.11
C LEU A 651 -23.36 23.86 12.96
N SER A 652 -23.76 24.36 11.80
CA SER A 652 -22.91 24.45 10.60
C SER A 652 -22.71 25.90 10.18
N PHE A 653 -21.47 26.31 9.91
CA PHE A 653 -21.14 27.64 9.42
C PHE A 653 -19.98 27.61 8.43
N LEU A 654 -19.87 28.63 7.58
CA LEU A 654 -18.81 28.74 6.60
C LEU A 654 -17.57 29.40 7.23
N ALA A 655 -16.46 28.67 7.29
CA ALA A 655 -15.19 29.19 7.76
C ALA A 655 -14.27 29.53 6.58
N GLU A 656 -13.73 30.75 6.60
CA GLU A 656 -12.64 31.15 5.72
C GLU A 656 -11.32 30.90 6.44
N LEU A 657 -10.46 30.08 5.83
CA LEU A 657 -9.26 29.55 6.46
C LEU A 657 -8.03 29.90 5.61
N PRO A 658 -7.23 30.90 5.99
CA PRO A 658 -5.96 31.21 5.34
C PRO A 658 -5.00 30.00 5.37
N PRO A 659 -3.98 29.98 4.49
CA PRO A 659 -2.90 28.98 4.53
C PRO A 659 -2.27 28.86 5.91
N LEU A 660 -2.03 27.63 6.37
CA LEU A 660 -1.26 27.31 7.60
C LEU A 660 -1.71 28.10 8.84
N SER A 661 -3.02 28.28 9.02
CA SER A 661 -3.59 29.20 10.02
C SER A 661 -4.45 28.50 11.08
N LEU A 662 -4.42 29.06 12.29
CA LEU A 662 -5.36 28.77 13.37
C LEU A 662 -6.36 29.91 13.49
N ILE A 663 -7.64 29.63 13.28
CA ILE A 663 -8.72 30.62 13.42
C ILE A 663 -9.58 30.26 14.62
N VAL A 664 -9.85 31.26 15.47
CA VAL A 664 -10.73 31.12 16.64
C VAL A 664 -12.09 31.71 16.34
N TYR A 665 -13.13 30.92 16.60
CA TYR A 665 -14.52 31.33 16.55
C TYR A 665 -15.11 31.28 17.96
N HIS A 666 -15.83 32.32 18.36
CA HIS A 666 -16.63 32.31 19.57
C HIS A 666 -18.05 31.87 19.25
N VAL A 667 -18.52 30.85 19.97
CA VAL A 667 -19.86 30.31 19.87
C VAL A 667 -20.59 30.56 21.19
N THR A 668 -21.69 31.30 21.14
CA THR A 668 -22.55 31.58 22.30
C THR A 668 -23.97 31.12 22.03
N LYS A 669 -24.74 30.94 23.11
CA LYS A 669 -26.19 30.84 22.99
C LYS A 669 -26.73 32.16 22.41
N ALA A 670 -27.76 32.07 21.57
CA ALA A 670 -28.40 33.23 20.98
C ALA A 670 -29.90 33.28 21.31
N SER A 671 -30.51 34.45 21.10
CA SER A 671 -31.95 34.60 21.23
C SER A 671 -32.68 33.78 20.18
N ALA A 672 -33.90 33.36 20.48
CA ALA A 672 -34.72 32.53 19.59
C ALA A 672 -34.87 33.19 18.20
N GLY A 673 -34.60 32.43 17.14
CA GLY A 673 -34.68 32.88 15.75
C GLY A 673 -33.39 33.52 15.20
N SER A 674 -32.29 33.48 15.95
CA SER A 674 -31.01 34.06 15.53
C SER A 674 -30.27 33.19 14.50
N ALA A 675 -30.53 31.88 14.47
CA ALA A 675 -29.92 30.96 13.52
C ALA A 675 -30.95 30.41 12.52
N TYR A 676 -30.52 30.15 11.29
CA TYR A 676 -31.38 29.53 10.28
C TYR A 676 -31.60 28.06 10.63
N ARG A 677 -32.86 27.66 10.81
CA ARG A 677 -33.21 26.26 11.05
C ARG A 677 -33.41 25.52 9.73
N ALA A 678 -32.79 24.35 9.60
CA ALA A 678 -33.01 23.46 8.48
C ALA A 678 -34.50 23.07 8.38
N ARG A 679 -34.97 22.84 7.17
CA ARG A 679 -36.29 22.30 6.88
C ARG A 679 -36.09 20.93 6.24
N TYR A 680 -36.92 19.98 6.63
CA TYR A 680 -36.81 18.60 6.17
C TYR A 680 -38.04 18.23 5.37
N ILE A 681 -37.82 17.62 4.21
CA ILE A 681 -38.86 17.05 3.37
C ILE A 681 -38.64 15.54 3.38
N PHE A 682 -39.61 14.79 3.88
CA PHE A 682 -39.56 13.32 3.92
C PHE A 682 -40.48 12.75 2.85
N TYR A 683 -39.93 11.94 1.97
CA TYR A 683 -40.69 11.27 0.93
C TYR A 683 -41.26 9.97 1.50
N PRO A 684 -42.57 9.71 1.33
CA PRO A 684 -43.20 8.51 1.86
C PRO A 684 -42.71 7.27 1.10
N HIS A 685 -42.38 6.22 1.85
CA HIS A 685 -42.17 4.86 1.36
C HIS A 685 -43.01 3.93 2.25
N ASP A 686 -43.52 2.82 1.71
CA ASP A 686 -44.49 1.97 2.40
C ASP A 686 -44.01 1.58 3.81
N ASN A 687 -44.86 1.79 4.82
CA ASN A 687 -44.62 1.55 6.25
C ASN A 687 -43.59 2.45 6.98
N LEU A 688 -43.36 3.70 6.55
CA LEU A 688 -42.54 4.62 7.34
C LEU A 688 -43.23 5.05 8.65
N PRO A 689 -42.57 4.94 9.82
CA PRO A 689 -43.08 5.51 11.07
C PRO A 689 -43.16 7.04 10.98
N ALA A 690 -44.04 7.64 11.80
CA ALA A 690 -44.16 9.09 11.90
C ALA A 690 -42.79 9.74 12.18
N VAL A 691 -42.46 10.79 11.42
CA VAL A 691 -41.18 11.50 11.60
C VAL A 691 -41.29 12.41 12.82
N HIS A 692 -40.39 12.20 13.77
CA HIS A 692 -40.35 12.95 15.03
C HIS A 692 -39.18 13.93 15.02
N ALA A 693 -39.47 15.20 14.72
CA ALA A 693 -38.51 16.30 14.79
C ALA A 693 -39.17 17.58 15.34
N GLU A 694 -39.43 17.60 16.65
CA GLU A 694 -40.23 18.62 17.35
C GLU A 694 -39.75 20.08 17.13
N HIS A 695 -38.47 20.28 16.86
CA HIS A 695 -37.87 21.60 16.72
C HIS A 695 -37.70 22.08 15.28
N PHE A 696 -37.99 21.21 14.31
CA PHE A 696 -37.75 21.46 12.89
C PHE A 696 -39.05 21.37 12.09
N LYS A 697 -39.12 22.14 11.00
CA LYS A 697 -40.25 22.03 10.07
C LYS A 697 -40.04 20.78 9.22
N VAL A 698 -40.97 19.84 9.34
CA VAL A 698 -41.04 18.62 8.54
C VAL A 698 -42.26 18.73 7.63
N SER A 699 -42.07 18.46 6.34
CA SER A 699 -43.15 18.33 5.38
C SER A 699 -43.05 17.01 4.62
N GLN A 700 -44.18 16.52 4.14
CA GLN A 700 -44.26 15.38 3.23
C GLN A 700 -44.88 15.90 1.91
N PRO A 701 -44.33 15.55 0.74
CA PRO A 701 -44.96 15.87 -0.53
C PRO A 701 -46.26 15.06 -0.70
N ASP A 702 -47.32 15.70 -1.21
CA ASP A 702 -48.63 15.09 -1.44
C ASP A 702 -48.84 14.77 -2.93
N GLY A 703 -49.44 13.61 -3.24
CA GLY A 703 -49.88 13.26 -4.60
C GLY A 703 -48.74 12.89 -5.57
N PRO A 704 -48.84 13.18 -6.89
CA PRO A 704 -47.85 12.77 -7.91
C PRO A 704 -46.46 13.41 -7.75
N GLU A 705 -46.28 14.35 -6.82
CA GLU A 705 -44.97 14.89 -6.43
C GLU A 705 -44.14 13.91 -5.58
N ALA A 706 -44.78 12.89 -4.97
CA ALA A 706 -44.08 11.85 -4.21
C ALA A 706 -43.28 10.87 -5.10
N ASP A 707 -43.70 10.69 -6.36
CA ASP A 707 -43.05 9.82 -7.36
C ASP A 707 -41.98 10.56 -8.19
N ASN A 708 -41.77 11.86 -7.95
CA ASN A 708 -40.82 12.68 -8.70
C ASN A 708 -39.38 12.48 -8.21
N THR A 709 -38.44 12.59 -9.13
CA THR A 709 -37.00 12.55 -8.83
C THR A 709 -36.60 13.70 -7.90
N LEU A 710 -35.89 13.35 -6.82
CA LEU A 710 -35.38 14.33 -5.86
C LEU A 710 -34.30 15.15 -6.55
N SER A 711 -34.20 16.44 -6.22
CA SER A 711 -33.05 17.24 -6.66
C SER A 711 -32.49 18.08 -5.52
N LEU A 712 -31.16 18.15 -5.45
CA LEU A 712 -30.42 19.02 -4.55
C LEU A 712 -29.55 19.95 -5.38
N SER A 713 -29.77 21.25 -5.24
CA SER A 713 -29.11 22.27 -6.05
C SER A 713 -28.51 23.37 -5.18
N ASN A 714 -27.36 23.88 -5.62
CA ASN A 714 -26.84 25.18 -5.20
C ASN A 714 -26.39 25.96 -6.44
N ARG A 715 -25.71 27.10 -6.25
CA ARG A 715 -25.21 27.94 -7.34
C ARG A 715 -24.16 27.27 -8.26
N HIS A 716 -23.59 26.14 -7.85
CA HIS A 716 -22.46 25.48 -8.50
C HIS A 716 -22.82 24.12 -9.11
N PHE A 717 -23.75 23.37 -8.51
CA PHE A 717 -24.16 22.05 -8.99
C PHE A 717 -25.63 21.75 -8.67
N GLN A 718 -26.22 20.87 -9.47
CA GLN A 718 -27.50 20.22 -9.21
C GLN A 718 -27.29 18.71 -9.36
N ILE A 719 -27.77 17.96 -8.37
CA ILE A 719 -27.79 16.49 -8.38
C ILE A 719 -29.23 16.02 -8.28
N TRP A 720 -29.51 14.84 -8.84
CA TRP A 720 -30.81 14.20 -8.77
C TRP A 720 -30.70 12.86 -8.08
N SER A 721 -31.75 12.39 -7.43
CA SER A 721 -31.82 11.02 -6.94
C SER A 721 -33.21 10.42 -7.11
N SER A 722 -33.29 9.09 -7.14
CA SER A 722 -34.58 8.40 -7.14
C SER A 722 -35.28 8.69 -5.81
N ALA A 723 -36.56 9.10 -5.86
CA ALA A 723 -37.36 9.25 -4.65
C ALA A 723 -37.64 7.91 -3.95
N GLU A 724 -37.62 6.79 -4.69
CA GLU A 724 -37.83 5.45 -4.16
C GLU A 724 -36.58 4.94 -3.44
N THR A 725 -35.40 5.02 -4.08
CA THR A 725 -34.18 4.37 -3.56
C THR A 725 -33.20 5.33 -2.90
N GLY A 726 -33.36 6.64 -3.08
CA GLY A 726 -32.42 7.65 -2.62
C GLY A 726 -31.09 7.68 -3.40
N ILE A 727 -30.92 6.83 -4.41
CA ILE A 727 -29.66 6.72 -5.17
C ILE A 727 -29.52 7.88 -6.16
N CYS A 728 -28.36 8.54 -6.11
CA CYS A 728 -28.00 9.69 -6.95
C CYS A 728 -27.81 9.30 -8.44
N PHE A 729 -28.26 10.14 -9.36
CA PHE A 729 -27.98 10.07 -10.79
C PHE A 729 -27.83 11.48 -11.41
N LEU A 730 -27.08 11.59 -12.50
CA LEU A 730 -26.86 12.83 -13.25
C LEU A 730 -27.43 12.64 -14.68
N PRO A 731 -28.51 13.34 -15.07
CA PRO A 731 -29.15 13.17 -16.37
C PRO A 731 -28.27 13.57 -17.58
N ASP A 732 -27.32 14.50 -17.38
CA ASP A 732 -26.59 15.17 -18.48
C ASP A 732 -25.14 14.67 -18.70
N LEU A 733 -24.72 13.56 -18.08
CA LEU A 733 -23.44 12.91 -18.36
C LEU A 733 -23.67 11.52 -18.95
N PRO A 734 -23.04 11.15 -20.09
CA PRO A 734 -23.15 9.80 -20.63
C PRO A 734 -22.72 8.77 -19.57
N MET A 735 -23.64 7.85 -19.29
CA MET A 735 -23.64 6.84 -18.22
C MET A 735 -22.27 6.47 -17.63
N PHE A 736 -22.00 6.97 -16.43
CA PHE A 736 -21.25 6.26 -15.40
C PHE A 736 -22.07 6.32 -14.11
N PRO A 737 -22.43 5.19 -13.48
CA PRO A 737 -23.12 5.20 -12.20
C PRO A 737 -22.17 5.72 -11.11
N VAL A 738 -22.35 6.98 -10.71
CA VAL A 738 -21.68 7.57 -9.56
C VAL A 738 -22.51 7.22 -8.32
N TYR A 739 -22.10 6.18 -7.60
CA TYR A 739 -22.68 5.83 -6.31
C TYR A 739 -22.26 6.87 -5.27
N VAL A 740 -23.15 7.81 -4.95
CA VAL A 740 -23.03 8.63 -3.74
C VAL A 740 -24.02 8.07 -2.72
N LEU A 741 -23.51 7.28 -1.77
CA LEU A 741 -24.27 6.88 -0.58
C LEU A 741 -24.29 8.08 0.38
N ILE A 742 -25.46 8.65 0.61
CA ILE A 742 -25.70 9.62 1.68
C ILE A 742 -26.50 8.86 2.75
N TRP A 743 -25.92 8.70 3.94
CA TRP A 743 -26.56 8.13 5.13
C TRP A 743 -27.38 9.18 5.87
#